data_AF-A0A524AR11-F1
#
_entry.id   AF-A0A524AR11-F1
#
_cell.length_a   1.000
_cell.length_b   1.000
_cell.length_c   1.000
_cell.angle_alpha   90.00
_cell.angle_beta   90.00
_cell.angle_gamma   90.00
#
_symmetry.space_group_name_H-M   'P 1'
#
loop_
_entity.id
_entity.type
_entity.pdbx_description
1 polymer ?
#
loop_
_entity_poly.entity_id
_entity_poly.type
_entity_poly.pdbx_seq_one_letter_code
_entity_poly.pdbx_strand_id
1 'polypeptide(L)'
;MPAQGEAERRTRGEFYLPGWLVELMSHLAKPRPGERAVLVTPTLTGDILRALPPRGLVVAQYLPHPNDFAQDGETGWPPFEGPRAGFVTQDLSELTAFIRAHQPAHVVVSPDYPIDPRPLRAVPSDLLSIPPRASLIEALVAIGVGSLADDRAIIALVLQGLLASRSKAAFRQVLLDRCHLQVLMEMENPLLPETAINLALIRAVARPAGTVTLLPSRIYRLTSPPEDVAALALDCLADDRPRLGIQAVITDPTAPITYRRLEPRVAEVQQFYADRARIVKLGDLFQLKMGLQIGQPGEAGKEMVEVPIVRGRDLASGVLVVSELETVAVPQVMVEQARLQLDDVLLATLSREHRACVIDEALAGAVAGPGVLILRPRQASSAISRYVVNFLNSETGQFFTERWGTGATFHRLSPAEVAELPVPLFEEDIRGQLDELGHLEQTIRRQADEARLARLALFSIDTRAGLEERLARLRTHAAILSDSINRAGDLRFRIRNFYPFAISYTYRGLDTELDPTLRYKEQLRCGENILAFLASVGLVLVGPRLKELPGDFQEVLRRGISPGHWLGLVRETARLLKHQDTEPDIPEFPYIWWRRAEKDKASPFSRQLEKVVALKNDYKHDRGPKTPEEHENAAKQLQALLDEVLAGLDFLTRYPLLLVRDSAAQLHSDQHRIKYLLCMGDHPAFSPGEMEYSSALVRDQLYLQNAEGNLHLTYPFIIADRCPQCRLLETFFLDSWDKDAGRVQLKSFERGHTLQSEAVYDHLARLLT
;
A
#
# COMPACT_ATOMS: atom_id res chain seq x y z
N MET A 1 -29.66 42.11 -16.55
CA MET A 1 -30.58 41.32 -17.40
C MET A 1 -29.87 40.81 -18.68
N PRO A 2 -28.98 39.80 -18.62
CA PRO A 2 -28.47 39.11 -19.82
C PRO A 2 -29.11 37.72 -20.05
N ALA A 3 -29.79 37.16 -19.05
CA ALA A 3 -30.19 35.74 -19.02
C ALA A 3 -31.28 35.32 -20.03
N GLN A 4 -32.09 36.26 -20.55
CA GLN A 4 -33.15 35.91 -21.52
C GLN A 4 -32.62 35.74 -22.95
N GLY A 5 -31.55 36.45 -23.32
CA GLY A 5 -30.93 36.30 -24.65
C GLY A 5 -30.10 35.03 -24.81
N GLU A 6 -29.50 34.52 -23.72
CA GLU A 6 -28.74 33.25 -23.72
C GLU A 6 -29.67 32.02 -23.82
N ALA A 7 -30.86 32.08 -23.23
CA ALA A 7 -31.82 30.98 -23.26
C ALA A 7 -32.43 30.77 -24.67
N GLU A 8 -32.80 31.85 -25.37
CA GLU A 8 -33.32 31.79 -26.75
C GLU A 8 -32.27 31.33 -27.78
N ARG A 9 -30.99 31.65 -27.55
CA ARG A 9 -29.88 31.23 -28.42
C ARG A 9 -29.48 29.77 -28.19
N ARG A 10 -29.53 29.26 -26.95
CA ARG A 10 -29.34 27.83 -26.64
C ARG A 10 -30.34 26.91 -27.35
N THR A 11 -31.58 27.37 -27.53
CA THR A 11 -32.60 26.63 -28.30
C THR A 11 -32.33 26.55 -29.81
N ARG A 12 -31.39 27.32 -30.35
CA ARG A 12 -31.00 27.30 -31.78
C ARG A 12 -29.81 26.39 -32.10
N GLY A 13 -29.22 25.70 -31.11
CA GLY A 13 -28.06 24.83 -31.33
C GLY A 13 -26.76 25.58 -31.60
N GLU A 14 -26.67 26.87 -31.24
CA GLU A 14 -25.44 27.66 -31.35
C GLU A 14 -24.48 27.29 -30.21
N PHE A 15 -23.41 26.54 -30.53
CA PHE A 15 -22.35 26.18 -29.58
C PHE A 15 -21.52 27.41 -29.21
N TYR A 16 -21.52 27.79 -27.92
CA TYR A 16 -20.69 28.87 -27.39
C TYR A 16 -19.44 28.32 -26.70
N LEU A 17 -18.28 28.84 -27.07
CA LEU A 17 -17.09 28.68 -26.24
C LEU A 17 -17.19 29.59 -25.01
N PRO A 18 -16.67 29.17 -23.84
CA PRO A 18 -16.59 30.03 -22.68
C PRO A 18 -15.84 31.33 -22.99
N GLY A 19 -16.32 32.48 -22.49
CA GLY A 19 -15.73 33.79 -22.76
C GLY A 19 -14.23 33.89 -22.42
N TRP A 20 -13.79 33.21 -21.36
CA TRP A 20 -12.38 33.15 -20.98
C TRP A 20 -11.51 32.43 -22.02
N LEU A 21 -12.06 31.44 -22.74
CA LEU A 21 -11.33 30.73 -23.80
C LEU A 21 -11.18 31.67 -25.00
N VAL A 22 -12.22 32.42 -25.34
CA VAL A 22 -12.16 33.45 -26.39
C VAL A 22 -11.09 34.50 -26.07
N GLU A 23 -11.05 34.97 -24.82
CA GLU A 23 -10.05 35.91 -24.33
C GLU A 23 -8.62 35.34 -24.39
N LEU A 24 -8.41 34.12 -23.88
CA LEU A 24 -7.14 33.40 -23.99
C LEU A 24 -6.67 33.33 -25.45
N MET A 25 -7.59 33.08 -26.38
CA MET A 25 -7.29 32.91 -27.80
C MET A 25 -6.94 34.25 -28.47
N SER A 26 -7.63 35.34 -28.12
CA SER A 26 -7.25 36.70 -28.53
C SER A 26 -5.85 37.09 -28.02
N HIS A 27 -5.45 36.57 -26.86
CA HIS A 27 -4.14 36.82 -26.29
C HIS A 27 -3.03 35.95 -26.91
N LEU A 28 -3.30 34.66 -27.15
CA LEU A 28 -2.41 33.78 -27.93
C LEU A 28 -2.16 34.33 -29.34
N ALA A 29 -3.10 35.09 -29.88
CA ALA A 29 -2.95 35.81 -31.14
C ALA A 29 -2.08 37.09 -31.04
N LYS A 30 -1.34 37.30 -29.95
CA LYS A 30 -0.32 38.35 -29.82
C LYS A 30 1.03 37.74 -29.34
N PRO A 31 1.67 36.85 -30.13
CA PRO A 31 2.91 36.20 -29.78
C PRO A 31 4.05 37.23 -29.67
N ARG A 32 5.09 36.87 -28.93
CA ARG A 32 6.28 37.71 -28.78
C ARG A 32 7.05 37.79 -30.11
N PRO A 33 7.92 38.81 -30.28
CA PRO A 33 8.83 38.85 -31.42
C PRO A 33 9.63 37.54 -31.56
N GLY A 34 9.41 36.80 -32.66
CA GLY A 34 10.07 35.52 -32.94
C GLY A 34 9.31 34.26 -32.48
N GLU A 35 8.08 34.39 -31.96
CA GLU A 35 7.18 33.25 -31.69
C GLU A 35 6.07 33.17 -32.75
N ARG A 36 5.63 31.95 -33.09
CA ARG A 36 4.44 31.71 -33.91
C ARG A 36 3.35 31.04 -33.07
N ALA A 37 2.12 31.52 -33.20
CA ALA A 37 0.96 30.91 -32.56
C ALA A 37 0.23 30.03 -33.58
N VAL A 38 0.24 28.72 -33.38
CA VAL A 38 -0.47 27.76 -34.22
C VAL A 38 -1.65 27.23 -33.44
N LEU A 39 -2.83 27.74 -33.76
CA LEU A 39 -4.05 27.30 -33.12
C LEU A 39 -4.64 26.12 -33.90
N VAL A 40 -4.63 24.93 -33.30
CA VAL A 40 -5.29 23.77 -33.87
C VAL A 40 -6.51 23.44 -33.03
N THR A 41 -7.69 23.84 -33.49
CA THR A 41 -8.95 23.56 -32.77
C THR A 41 -9.72 22.47 -33.50
N PRO A 42 -10.28 21.47 -32.78
CA PRO A 42 -11.14 20.46 -33.40
C PRO A 42 -12.45 21.04 -33.96
N THR A 43 -12.81 22.27 -33.58
CA THR A 43 -14.01 22.99 -34.04
C THR A 43 -13.74 24.50 -34.11
N LEU A 44 -13.93 25.10 -35.28
CA LEU A 44 -13.98 26.55 -35.45
C LEU A 44 -15.43 27.04 -35.33
N THR A 45 -15.77 27.73 -34.25
CA THR A 45 -17.00 28.52 -34.21
C THR A 45 -16.73 29.92 -34.74
N GLY A 46 -17.73 30.56 -35.35
CA GLY A 46 -17.61 31.92 -35.89
C GLY A 46 -17.16 32.95 -34.85
N ASP A 47 -17.39 32.68 -33.56
CA ASP A 47 -16.97 33.55 -32.46
C ASP A 47 -15.46 33.50 -32.19
N ILE A 48 -14.79 32.37 -32.43
CA ILE A 48 -13.32 32.29 -32.40
C ILE A 48 -12.74 33.20 -33.48
N LEU A 49 -13.25 33.10 -34.72
CA LEU A 49 -12.73 33.91 -35.82
C LEU A 49 -12.99 35.39 -35.64
N ARG A 50 -14.07 35.78 -34.95
CA ARG A 50 -14.35 37.18 -34.63
C ARG A 50 -13.42 37.74 -33.56
N ALA A 51 -12.98 36.91 -32.61
CA ALA A 51 -12.09 37.32 -31.53
C ALA A 51 -10.60 37.44 -31.94
N LEU A 52 -10.19 36.83 -33.06
CA LEU A 52 -8.81 36.84 -33.51
C LEU A 52 -8.46 38.11 -34.31
N PRO A 53 -7.29 38.75 -34.07
CA PRO A 53 -6.86 39.95 -34.77
C PRO A 53 -6.72 39.68 -36.28
N PRO A 54 -7.13 40.62 -37.15
CA PRO A 54 -7.26 40.37 -38.58
C PRO A 54 -5.94 40.37 -39.37
N ARG A 55 -4.83 40.87 -38.81
CA ARG A 55 -3.53 40.97 -39.51
C ARG A 55 -2.66 39.75 -39.23
N GLY A 56 -2.18 39.10 -40.29
CA GLY A 56 -1.25 37.94 -40.20
C GLY A 56 -1.93 36.62 -39.82
N LEU A 57 -3.26 36.59 -39.81
CA LEU A 57 -4.08 35.41 -39.53
C LEU A 57 -4.41 34.66 -40.82
N VAL A 58 -3.92 33.43 -40.90
CA VAL A 58 -4.37 32.45 -41.89
C VAL A 58 -5.37 31.52 -41.22
N VAL A 59 -6.57 31.47 -41.77
CA VAL A 59 -7.55 30.46 -41.41
C VAL A 59 -7.53 29.42 -42.52
N ALA A 60 -7.09 28.22 -42.17
CA ALA A 60 -7.09 27.09 -43.09
C ALA A 60 -8.18 26.10 -42.70
N GLN A 61 -9.04 25.76 -43.65
CA GLN A 61 -10.10 24.78 -43.46
C GLN A 61 -9.76 23.53 -44.27
N TYR A 62 -9.75 22.38 -43.58
CA TYR A 62 -9.56 21.09 -44.25
C TYR A 62 -10.92 20.40 -44.38
N LEU A 63 -11.36 20.17 -45.62
CA LEU A 63 -12.62 19.49 -45.93
C LEU A 63 -12.35 18.06 -46.39
N PRO A 64 -12.68 17.03 -45.59
CA PRO A 64 -12.42 15.65 -45.95
C PRO A 64 -13.41 15.06 -46.98
N HIS A 65 -14.51 15.76 -47.32
CA HIS A 65 -15.53 15.25 -48.27
C HIS A 65 -16.05 16.32 -49.25
N PRO A 66 -16.27 15.96 -50.55
CA PRO A 66 -16.79 16.89 -51.56
C PRO A 66 -18.33 17.05 -51.61
N ASN A 67 -19.12 16.19 -50.95
CA ASN A 67 -20.57 16.13 -51.17
C ASN A 67 -21.46 16.78 -50.10
N ASP A 68 -20.93 17.18 -48.95
CA ASP A 68 -21.77 17.67 -47.83
C ASP A 68 -22.16 19.15 -47.93
N PHE A 69 -21.63 19.90 -48.92
CA PHE A 69 -21.90 21.34 -49.10
C PHE A 69 -22.46 21.71 -50.47
N ALA A 70 -22.70 20.74 -51.36
CA ALA A 70 -23.08 21.03 -52.75
C ALA A 70 -24.59 21.30 -52.95
N GLN A 71 -25.44 21.22 -51.92
CA GLN A 71 -26.90 21.34 -52.10
C GLN A 71 -27.55 22.65 -51.68
N ASP A 72 -26.92 23.49 -50.85
CA ASP A 72 -27.43 24.82 -50.53
C ASP A 72 -26.33 25.85 -50.81
N GLY A 73 -26.52 26.65 -51.86
CA GLY A 73 -25.55 27.61 -52.41
C GLY A 73 -25.20 28.82 -51.54
N GLU A 74 -25.33 28.70 -50.21
CA GLU A 74 -24.84 29.68 -49.24
C GLU A 74 -23.84 28.98 -48.33
N THR A 75 -22.53 29.20 -48.56
CA THR A 75 -21.55 29.00 -47.51
C THR A 75 -21.97 29.90 -46.35
N GLY A 76 -22.54 29.34 -45.27
CA GLY A 76 -23.07 30.08 -44.11
C GLY A 76 -22.03 30.87 -43.30
N TRP A 77 -20.89 31.20 -43.89
CA TRP A 77 -19.90 32.10 -43.35
C TRP A 77 -20.15 33.51 -43.89
N PRO A 78 -20.20 34.55 -43.03
CA PRO A 78 -20.15 35.92 -43.53
C PRO A 78 -18.85 36.12 -44.34
N PRO A 79 -18.89 36.86 -45.46
CA PRO A 79 -17.69 37.15 -46.24
C PRO A 79 -16.60 37.70 -45.31
N PHE A 80 -15.38 37.19 -45.45
CA PHE A 80 -14.24 37.63 -44.64
C PHE A 80 -13.91 39.10 -44.98
N GLU A 81 -14.47 40.05 -44.22
CA GLU A 81 -14.13 41.46 -44.34
C GLU A 81 -12.79 41.73 -43.61
N GLY A 82 -11.70 41.88 -44.36
CA GLY A 82 -10.37 42.26 -43.86
C GLY A 82 -9.19 41.49 -44.48
N PRO A 83 -7.93 41.78 -44.10
CA PRO A 83 -6.71 41.18 -44.65
C PRO A 83 -6.45 39.74 -44.15
N ARG A 84 -7.50 38.92 -44.11
CA ARG A 84 -7.46 37.51 -43.73
C ARG A 84 -7.33 36.66 -44.98
N ALA A 85 -6.31 35.82 -45.05
CA ALA A 85 -6.22 34.82 -46.10
C ALA A 85 -6.95 33.56 -45.63
N GLY A 86 -8.12 33.29 -46.22
CA GLY A 86 -8.82 32.02 -46.08
C GLY A 86 -8.26 31.02 -47.09
N PHE A 87 -7.87 29.83 -46.64
CA PHE A 87 -7.40 28.77 -47.53
C PHE A 87 -8.16 27.47 -47.23
N VAL A 88 -8.92 26.98 -48.20
CA VAL A 88 -9.67 25.74 -48.06
C VAL A 88 -9.04 24.72 -49.00
N THR A 89 -8.61 23.58 -48.47
CA THR A 89 -8.05 22.49 -49.29
C THR A 89 -8.46 21.13 -48.74
N GLN A 90 -8.40 20.13 -49.61
CA GLN A 90 -8.59 18.71 -49.29
C GLN A 90 -7.26 17.94 -49.29
N ASP A 91 -6.16 18.58 -49.71
CA ASP A 91 -4.81 18.03 -49.74
C ASP A 91 -3.92 18.67 -48.66
N LEU A 92 -3.40 17.80 -47.78
CA LEU A 92 -2.49 18.18 -46.72
C LEU A 92 -1.18 18.78 -47.27
N SER A 93 -0.73 18.34 -48.44
CA SER A 93 0.48 18.82 -49.12
C SER A 93 0.31 20.26 -49.58
N GLU A 94 -0.88 20.60 -50.11
CA GLU A 94 -1.24 21.96 -50.50
C GLU A 94 -1.33 22.87 -49.28
N LEU A 95 -1.97 22.40 -48.19
CA LEU A 95 -2.00 23.13 -46.92
C LEU A 95 -0.60 23.41 -46.39
N THR A 96 0.27 22.41 -46.45
CA THR A 96 1.68 22.52 -46.06
C THR A 96 2.43 23.54 -46.91
N ALA A 97 2.29 23.46 -48.23
CA ALA A 97 2.91 24.39 -49.17
C ALA A 97 2.39 25.81 -48.96
N PHE A 98 1.09 25.96 -48.71
CA PHE A 98 0.46 27.25 -48.42
C PHE A 98 1.00 27.88 -47.14
N ILE A 99 1.06 27.12 -46.03
CA ILE A 99 1.61 27.60 -44.76
C ILE A 99 3.08 27.99 -44.92
N ARG A 100 3.88 27.16 -45.63
CA ARG A 100 5.30 27.45 -45.90
C ARG A 100 5.51 28.70 -46.75
N ALA A 101 4.69 28.89 -47.78
CA ALA A 101 4.84 30.01 -48.70
C ALA A 101 4.44 31.36 -48.07
N HIS A 102 3.44 31.35 -47.18
CA HIS A 102 2.89 32.58 -46.62
C HIS A 102 3.46 32.95 -45.24
N GLN A 103 4.15 32.00 -44.58
CA GLN A 103 4.77 32.17 -43.25
C GLN A 103 3.91 33.01 -42.28
N PRO A 104 2.61 32.68 -42.11
CA PRO A 104 1.72 33.52 -41.32
C PRO A 104 2.13 33.52 -39.84
N ALA A 105 1.96 34.66 -39.18
CA ALA A 105 2.19 34.78 -37.74
C ALA A 105 1.20 33.92 -36.93
N HIS A 106 0.01 33.68 -37.51
CA HIS A 106 -1.03 32.84 -36.92
C HIS A 106 -1.60 31.88 -37.94
N VAL A 107 -1.68 30.60 -37.57
CA VAL A 107 -2.40 29.59 -38.34
C VAL A 107 -3.51 29.05 -37.47
N VAL A 108 -4.75 29.15 -37.95
CA VAL A 108 -5.90 28.48 -37.36
C VAL A 108 -6.32 27.37 -38.29
N VAL A 109 -6.30 26.13 -37.80
CA VAL A 109 -6.78 25.00 -38.60
C VAL A 109 -7.97 24.35 -37.93
N SER A 110 -9.05 24.21 -38.70
CA SER A 110 -10.21 23.40 -38.33
C SER A 110 -10.47 22.32 -39.36
N PRO A 111 -10.55 21.05 -38.95
CA PRO A 111 -11.26 20.04 -39.71
C PRO A 111 -12.76 20.32 -39.59
N ASP A 112 -13.45 20.60 -40.69
CA ASP A 112 -14.91 20.75 -40.64
C ASP A 112 -15.60 19.40 -40.97
N TYR A 113 -16.72 19.12 -40.31
CA TYR A 113 -17.66 18.05 -40.64
C TYR A 113 -19.08 18.56 -40.31
N PRO A 114 -20.11 18.26 -41.12
CA PRO A 114 -21.48 18.69 -40.81
C PRO A 114 -21.94 18.14 -39.46
N ILE A 115 -22.49 19.02 -38.64
CA ILE A 115 -23.15 18.68 -37.37
C ILE A 115 -24.65 18.52 -37.68
N ASP A 116 -25.07 17.36 -38.22
CA ASP A 116 -26.48 16.94 -38.20
C ASP A 116 -26.66 15.85 -37.13
N PRO A 117 -27.52 16.03 -36.11
CA PRO A 117 -27.75 15.06 -35.05
C PRO A 117 -28.57 13.82 -35.47
N ARG A 118 -28.88 13.63 -36.76
CA ARG A 118 -29.61 12.44 -37.25
C ARG A 118 -28.71 11.21 -37.42
N PRO A 119 -29.21 9.99 -37.15
CA PRO A 119 -28.42 8.77 -37.29
C PRO A 119 -28.12 8.50 -38.77
N LEU A 120 -26.85 8.69 -39.16
CA LEU A 120 -26.33 8.26 -40.46
C LEU A 120 -26.55 6.75 -40.61
N ARG A 121 -27.41 6.35 -41.56
CA ARG A 121 -27.56 4.95 -41.97
C ARG A 121 -26.28 4.48 -42.65
N ALA A 122 -25.86 3.26 -42.29
CA ALA A 122 -24.83 2.41 -42.89
C ALA A 122 -23.93 3.06 -43.96
N VAL A 123 -22.74 3.48 -43.53
CA VAL A 123 -21.65 3.91 -44.42
C VAL A 123 -21.07 2.66 -45.11
N PRO A 124 -20.93 2.64 -46.45
CA PRO A 124 -20.26 1.56 -47.19
C PRO A 124 -18.82 1.33 -46.72
N SER A 125 -18.38 0.07 -46.69
CA SER A 125 -17.05 -0.40 -46.25
C SER A 125 -15.85 0.26 -46.97
N ASP A 126 -16.11 0.89 -48.10
CA ASP A 126 -15.15 1.39 -49.07
C ASP A 126 -14.66 2.81 -48.69
N LEU A 127 -15.30 3.45 -47.71
CA LEU A 127 -14.93 4.76 -47.13
C LEU A 127 -13.93 4.68 -45.95
N LEU A 128 -13.42 3.48 -45.64
CA LEU A 128 -12.48 3.24 -44.53
C LEU A 128 -11.02 3.61 -44.83
N SER A 129 -10.71 4.17 -46.00
CA SER A 129 -9.35 4.60 -46.37
C SER A 129 -9.02 6.05 -46.00
N ILE A 130 -9.85 6.71 -45.20
CA ILE A 130 -9.66 8.12 -44.78
C ILE A 130 -8.70 8.17 -43.56
N PRO A 131 -7.74 9.11 -43.49
CA PRO A 131 -6.91 9.27 -42.30
C PRO A 131 -7.80 9.68 -41.11
N PRO A 132 -7.74 9.01 -39.95
CA PRO A 132 -8.54 9.39 -38.79
C PRO A 132 -8.21 10.82 -38.31
N ARG A 133 -9.16 11.52 -37.65
CA ARG A 133 -9.05 12.91 -37.11
C ARG A 133 -7.68 13.28 -36.52
N ALA A 134 -7.01 12.33 -35.90
CA ALA A 134 -5.71 12.51 -35.30
C ALA A 134 -4.58 12.74 -36.33
N SER A 135 -4.63 12.13 -37.51
CA SER A 135 -3.61 12.24 -38.56
C SER A 135 -3.47 13.67 -39.12
N LEU A 136 -4.55 14.46 -39.14
CA LEU A 136 -4.51 15.87 -39.57
C LEU A 136 -3.86 16.77 -38.51
N ILE A 137 -4.28 16.66 -37.25
CA ILE A 137 -3.68 17.44 -36.16
C ILE A 137 -2.21 17.05 -35.96
N GLU A 138 -1.91 15.75 -36.05
CA GLU A 138 -0.55 15.22 -36.02
C GLU A 138 0.31 15.81 -37.15
N ALA A 139 -0.23 15.83 -38.37
CA ALA A 139 0.44 16.41 -39.52
C ALA A 139 0.66 17.92 -39.38
N LEU A 140 -0.33 18.68 -38.90
CA LEU A 140 -0.25 20.13 -38.75
C LEU A 140 0.75 20.55 -37.68
N VAL A 141 0.76 19.85 -36.54
CA VAL A 141 1.79 20.09 -35.53
C VAL A 141 3.15 19.64 -36.06
N ALA A 142 3.26 18.54 -36.81
CA ALA A 142 4.52 18.13 -37.43
C ALA A 142 5.00 19.12 -38.52
N ILE A 143 4.09 19.76 -39.25
CA ILE A 143 4.38 20.80 -40.24
C ILE A 143 4.90 22.06 -39.55
N GLY A 144 4.21 22.53 -38.51
CA GLY A 144 4.67 23.66 -37.69
C GLY A 144 6.02 23.37 -37.05
N VAL A 145 6.18 22.20 -36.42
CA VAL A 145 7.44 21.75 -35.83
C VAL A 145 8.55 21.62 -36.87
N GLY A 146 8.23 21.26 -38.12
CA GLY A 146 9.18 21.24 -39.24
C GLY A 146 9.66 22.63 -39.67
N SER A 147 8.91 23.70 -39.38
CA SER A 147 9.32 25.10 -39.64
C SER A 147 9.99 25.79 -38.46
N LEU A 148 10.20 25.10 -37.33
CA LEU A 148 10.87 25.64 -36.12
C LEU A 148 12.33 26.10 -36.35
N ALA A 149 12.95 25.78 -37.48
CA ALA A 149 14.29 26.28 -37.79
C ALA A 149 14.35 27.83 -37.82
N ASP A 150 13.25 28.49 -38.21
CA ASP A 150 13.15 29.94 -38.32
C ASP A 150 12.41 30.61 -37.13
N ASP A 151 11.72 29.82 -36.30
CA ASP A 151 10.89 30.29 -35.18
C ASP A 151 11.43 29.85 -33.83
N ARG A 152 11.40 30.73 -32.82
CA ARG A 152 11.92 30.40 -31.48
C ARG A 152 10.98 29.49 -30.69
N ALA A 153 9.67 29.58 -30.89
CA ALA A 153 8.68 28.70 -30.26
C ALA A 153 7.35 28.68 -31.03
N ILE A 154 6.64 27.55 -30.91
CA ILE A 154 5.25 27.35 -31.37
C ILE A 154 4.37 27.11 -30.17
N ILE A 155 3.28 27.88 -30.04
CA ILE A 155 2.25 27.63 -29.04
C ILE A 155 1.04 27.00 -29.74
N ALA A 156 0.56 25.87 -29.21
CA ALA A 156 -0.59 25.16 -29.76
C ALA A 156 -1.56 24.69 -28.67
N LEU A 157 -2.85 24.79 -28.98
CA LEU A 157 -3.90 24.11 -28.26
C LEU A 157 -4.12 22.75 -28.94
N VAL A 158 -4.05 21.65 -28.19
CA VAL A 158 -4.17 20.30 -28.75
C VAL A 158 -5.14 19.46 -27.93
N LEU A 159 -5.63 18.35 -28.50
CA LEU A 159 -6.36 17.35 -27.74
C LEU A 159 -5.41 16.68 -26.74
N GLN A 160 -5.79 16.60 -25.46
CA GLN A 160 -4.99 15.92 -24.42
C GLN A 160 -4.69 14.46 -24.82
N GLY A 161 -5.61 13.81 -25.55
CA GLY A 161 -5.43 12.46 -26.07
C GLY A 161 -4.21 12.28 -27.00
N LEU A 162 -3.71 13.33 -27.65
CA LEU A 162 -2.48 13.26 -28.46
C LEU A 162 -1.23 13.11 -27.60
N LEU A 163 -1.26 13.68 -26.39
CA LEU A 163 -0.19 13.59 -25.41
C LEU A 163 -0.33 12.34 -24.53
N ALA A 164 -1.56 11.98 -24.17
CA ALA A 164 -1.86 10.89 -23.24
C ALA A 164 -2.01 9.50 -23.89
N SER A 165 -2.48 9.41 -25.15
CA SER A 165 -2.79 8.10 -25.74
C SER A 165 -1.54 7.36 -26.21
N ARG A 166 -1.41 6.08 -25.85
CA ARG A 166 -0.35 5.21 -26.39
C ARG A 166 -0.38 5.05 -27.90
N SER A 167 -1.56 5.09 -28.52
CA SER A 167 -1.70 5.01 -29.99
C SER A 167 -1.09 6.20 -30.73
N LYS A 168 -0.59 7.20 -29.99
CA LYS A 168 0.01 8.45 -30.47
C LYS A 168 1.51 8.54 -30.16
N ALA A 169 2.14 7.42 -29.81
CA ALA A 169 3.58 7.35 -29.52
C ALA A 169 4.45 7.84 -30.69
N ALA A 170 4.11 7.46 -31.93
CA ALA A 170 4.86 7.92 -33.12
C ALA A 170 4.81 9.44 -33.29
N PHE A 171 3.65 10.05 -33.04
CA PHE A 171 3.50 11.51 -33.06
C PHE A 171 4.36 12.18 -31.97
N ARG A 172 4.29 11.67 -30.73
CA ARG A 172 5.13 12.18 -29.64
C ARG A 172 6.62 12.06 -29.95
N GLN A 173 7.06 10.93 -30.49
CA GLN A 173 8.45 10.75 -30.91
C GLN A 173 8.87 11.85 -31.89
N VAL A 174 8.06 12.13 -32.91
CA VAL A 174 8.34 13.22 -33.87
C VAL A 174 8.42 14.59 -33.19
N LEU A 175 7.58 14.86 -32.18
CA LEU A 175 7.68 16.08 -31.40
C LEU A 175 9.00 16.12 -30.60
N LEU A 176 9.30 15.08 -29.85
CA LEU A 176 10.46 15.01 -28.95
C LEU A 176 11.80 15.05 -29.70
N ASP A 177 11.85 14.47 -30.91
CA ASP A 177 13.03 14.48 -31.77
C ASP A 177 13.34 15.86 -32.36
N ARG A 178 12.38 16.77 -32.39
CA ARG A 178 12.49 18.03 -33.13
C ARG A 178 12.34 19.26 -32.27
N CYS A 179 11.72 19.14 -31.10
CA CYS A 179 11.47 20.27 -30.23
C CYS A 179 11.51 19.88 -28.76
N HIS A 180 11.77 20.90 -27.94
CA HIS A 180 11.55 20.86 -26.53
C HIS A 180 10.08 21.17 -26.25
N LEU A 181 9.31 20.17 -25.83
CA LEU A 181 7.87 20.34 -25.59
C LEU A 181 7.63 20.89 -24.17
N GLN A 182 6.85 21.95 -24.07
CA GLN A 182 6.34 22.47 -22.81
C GLN A 182 4.83 22.30 -22.72
N VAL A 183 4.33 21.52 -21.77
CA VAL A 183 2.88 21.49 -21.52
C VAL A 183 2.57 22.58 -20.51
N LEU A 184 1.88 23.62 -20.97
CA LEU A 184 1.57 24.81 -20.18
C LEU A 184 0.32 24.60 -19.33
N MET A 185 -0.71 23.99 -19.92
CA MET A 185 -2.01 23.78 -19.27
C MET A 185 -2.69 22.50 -19.74
N GLU A 186 -3.21 21.70 -18.82
CA GLU A 186 -4.20 20.64 -19.12
C GLU A 186 -5.57 21.10 -18.64
N MET A 187 -6.58 21.01 -19.52
CA MET A 187 -7.96 21.43 -19.26
C MET A 187 -8.86 20.20 -19.30
N GLU A 188 -9.42 19.86 -18.14
CA GLU A 188 -10.40 18.78 -17.99
C GLU A 188 -11.84 19.30 -18.15
N ASN A 189 -12.77 18.35 -18.35
CA ASN A 189 -14.12 18.52 -18.89
C ASN A 189 -15.13 19.45 -18.15
N PRO A 190 -15.03 19.90 -16.88
CA PRO A 190 -16.10 20.75 -16.34
C PRO A 190 -16.20 22.15 -16.98
N LEU A 191 -15.20 22.56 -17.77
CA LEU A 191 -15.17 23.84 -18.48
C LEU A 191 -15.81 23.84 -19.87
N LEU A 192 -16.01 22.65 -20.45
CA LEU A 192 -16.61 22.44 -21.77
C LEU A 192 -17.61 21.27 -21.70
N PRO A 193 -18.67 21.38 -20.87
CA PRO A 193 -19.58 20.27 -20.58
C PRO A 193 -20.27 19.68 -21.83
N GLU A 194 -20.30 20.43 -22.92
CA GLU A 194 -20.94 20.03 -24.18
C GLU A 194 -20.01 19.28 -25.15
N THR A 195 -18.69 19.30 -24.98
CA THR A 195 -17.77 18.80 -26.04
C THR A 195 -17.07 17.48 -25.75
N ALA A 196 -17.18 16.90 -24.54
CA ALA A 196 -16.51 15.65 -24.14
C ALA A 196 -14.98 15.61 -24.37
N ILE A 197 -14.36 16.75 -24.70
CA ILE A 197 -12.98 16.86 -25.16
C ILE A 197 -12.11 17.50 -24.07
N ASN A 198 -11.02 16.81 -23.71
CA ASN A 198 -9.96 17.40 -22.90
C ASN A 198 -8.93 18.07 -23.81
N LEU A 199 -8.52 19.29 -23.46
CA LEU A 199 -7.56 20.09 -24.21
C LEU A 199 -6.25 20.26 -23.42
N ALA A 200 -5.15 20.47 -24.12
CA ALA A 200 -3.87 20.83 -23.55
C ALA A 200 -3.27 22.01 -24.32
N LEU A 201 -2.82 23.04 -23.61
CA LEU A 201 -2.02 24.12 -24.16
C LEU A 201 -0.54 23.71 -24.08
N ILE A 202 0.13 23.65 -25.23
CA ILE A 202 1.53 23.28 -25.37
C ILE A 202 2.34 24.41 -26.00
N ARG A 203 3.64 24.49 -25.67
CA ARG A 203 4.64 25.35 -26.30
C ARG A 203 5.84 24.50 -26.72
N ALA A 204 6.05 24.34 -28.01
CA ALA A 204 7.19 23.62 -28.60
C ALA A 204 8.32 24.60 -28.92
N VAL A 205 9.53 24.40 -28.39
CA VAL A 205 10.68 25.30 -28.55
C VAL A 205 11.78 24.62 -29.37
N ALA A 206 12.41 25.35 -30.28
CA ALA A 206 13.57 24.87 -31.05
C ALA A 206 14.82 24.79 -30.14
N ARG A 207 15.02 23.65 -29.48
CA ARG A 207 16.16 23.33 -28.60
C ARG A 207 16.66 21.91 -28.90
N PRO A 208 17.89 21.53 -28.51
CA PRO A 208 18.40 20.20 -28.80
C PRO A 208 17.42 19.12 -28.31
N ALA A 209 17.14 18.18 -29.22
CA ALA A 209 16.11 17.15 -29.13
C ALA A 209 16.17 16.31 -27.84
N GLY A 210 15.02 15.80 -27.39
CA GLY A 210 14.93 14.77 -26.35
C GLY A 210 14.58 15.24 -24.93
N THR A 211 14.07 16.45 -24.74
CA THR A 211 13.62 16.91 -23.41
C THR A 211 12.22 17.53 -23.45
N VAL A 212 11.40 17.25 -22.44
CA VAL A 212 10.11 17.92 -22.18
C VAL A 212 10.27 18.75 -20.91
N THR A 213 9.54 19.85 -20.79
CA THR A 213 9.43 20.61 -19.54
C THR A 213 7.96 20.85 -19.27
N LEU A 214 7.36 20.18 -18.30
CA LEU A 214 5.98 20.49 -17.94
C LEU A 214 5.99 21.76 -17.09
N LEU A 215 5.26 22.77 -17.52
CA LEU A 215 5.08 23.94 -16.68
C LEU A 215 3.96 23.64 -15.70
N PRO A 216 3.97 24.27 -14.51
CA PRO A 216 2.96 24.06 -13.50
C PRO A 216 1.74 24.85 -13.93
N SER A 217 0.99 24.34 -14.88
CA SER A 217 -0.41 24.58 -14.70
C SER A 217 -0.72 23.98 -13.34
N ARG A 218 -1.16 24.81 -12.39
CA ARG A 218 -2.25 24.35 -11.55
C ARG A 218 -3.18 23.62 -12.51
N ILE A 219 -3.28 22.28 -12.42
CA ILE A 219 -4.42 21.60 -13.02
C ILE A 219 -5.58 22.24 -12.28
N TYR A 220 -6.15 23.26 -12.87
CA TYR A 220 -7.39 23.74 -12.37
C TYR A 220 -8.38 22.68 -12.79
N ARG A 221 -8.71 21.82 -11.84
CA ARG A 221 -10.00 21.17 -11.80
C ARG A 221 -11.00 22.31 -11.59
N LEU A 222 -11.24 23.12 -12.62
CA LEU A 222 -12.24 24.17 -12.61
C LEU A 222 -13.57 23.47 -12.65
N THR A 223 -14.03 23.01 -11.49
CA THR A 223 -15.45 22.73 -11.29
C THR A 223 -16.28 23.99 -11.52
N SER A 224 -15.64 25.18 -11.44
CA SER A 224 -16.14 26.48 -11.88
C SER A 224 -14.97 27.31 -12.45
N PRO A 225 -15.11 28.04 -13.57
CA PRO A 225 -14.04 28.91 -14.07
C PRO A 225 -13.74 30.02 -13.03
N PRO A 226 -12.48 30.32 -12.67
CA PRO A 226 -12.14 31.56 -12.00
C PRO A 226 -12.40 32.69 -12.99
N GLU A 227 -12.60 33.90 -12.48
CA GLU A 227 -12.75 35.10 -13.31
C GLU A 227 -11.51 35.41 -14.18
N ASP A 228 -10.42 34.62 -14.11
CA ASP A 228 -9.11 34.97 -14.68
C ASP A 228 -8.25 33.79 -15.23
N VAL A 229 -8.87 32.77 -15.87
CA VAL A 229 -8.10 31.68 -16.54
C VAL A 229 -7.16 32.24 -17.60
N ALA A 230 -7.60 33.26 -18.33
CA ALA A 230 -6.84 33.91 -19.39
C ALA A 230 -5.58 34.62 -18.84
N ALA A 231 -5.71 35.41 -17.76
CA ALA A 231 -4.58 36.08 -17.12
C ALA A 231 -3.52 35.10 -16.64
N LEU A 232 -3.93 33.94 -16.12
CA LEU A 232 -2.96 32.97 -15.63
C LEU A 232 -2.28 32.17 -16.74
N ALA A 233 -3.01 31.81 -17.80
CA ALA A 233 -2.39 31.23 -18.99
C ALA A 233 -1.39 32.22 -19.62
N LEU A 234 -1.70 33.53 -19.58
CA LEU A 234 -0.80 34.61 -19.99
C LEU A 234 0.44 34.71 -19.11
N ASP A 235 0.30 34.59 -17.78
CA ASP A 235 1.45 34.54 -16.86
C ASP A 235 2.37 33.35 -17.16
N CYS A 236 1.80 32.17 -17.47
CA CYS A 236 2.58 31.01 -17.89
C CYS A 236 3.33 31.22 -19.22
N LEU A 237 2.79 32.05 -20.12
CA LEU A 237 3.45 32.46 -21.37
C LEU A 237 4.46 33.58 -21.15
N ALA A 238 4.33 34.35 -20.07
CA ALA A 238 5.12 35.54 -19.82
C ALA A 238 6.53 35.24 -19.25
N ASP A 239 6.71 34.11 -18.57
CA ASP A 239 7.95 33.80 -17.85
C ASP A 239 8.77 32.71 -18.56
N ASP A 240 10.05 32.98 -18.86
CA ASP A 240 10.96 31.95 -19.43
C ASP A 240 11.36 30.90 -18.37
N ARG A 241 11.10 31.18 -17.08
CA ARG A 241 11.21 30.26 -15.95
C ARG A 241 10.00 30.48 -15.05
N PRO A 242 8.83 29.90 -15.35
CA PRO A 242 7.67 30.10 -14.48
C PRO A 242 8.03 29.68 -13.07
N ARG A 243 7.76 30.56 -12.10
CA ARG A 243 8.22 30.48 -10.71
C ARG A 243 7.82 29.20 -9.94
N LEU A 244 7.07 28.26 -10.53
CA LEU A 244 6.44 27.15 -9.82
C LEU A 244 6.42 25.77 -10.56
N GLY A 245 7.27 25.51 -11.59
CA GLY A 245 7.11 24.42 -12.59
C GLY A 245 7.73 23.04 -12.32
N ILE A 246 7.23 22.01 -13.02
CA ILE A 246 7.76 20.62 -12.96
C ILE A 246 8.47 20.28 -14.27
N GLN A 247 9.75 20.59 -14.34
CA GLN A 247 10.56 20.16 -15.48
C GLN A 247 10.76 18.64 -15.45
N ALA A 248 10.10 17.91 -16.36
CA ALA A 248 10.19 16.45 -16.47
C ALA A 248 10.80 16.05 -17.81
N VAL A 249 12.02 15.51 -17.80
CA VAL A 249 12.66 14.98 -19.01
C VAL A 249 12.01 13.66 -19.39
N ILE A 250 11.32 13.64 -20.53
CA ILE A 250 10.70 12.42 -21.05
C ILE A 250 11.69 11.77 -22.02
N THR A 251 12.27 10.66 -21.56
CA THR A 251 13.21 9.85 -22.33
C THR A 251 12.53 8.74 -23.12
N ASP A 252 11.28 8.39 -22.78
CA ASP A 252 10.48 7.38 -23.46
C ASP A 252 9.27 8.03 -24.19
N PRO A 253 9.26 8.07 -25.53
CA PRO A 253 8.14 8.63 -26.31
C PRO A 253 6.85 7.81 -26.21
N THR A 254 6.94 6.54 -25.80
CA THR A 254 5.78 5.67 -25.67
C THR A 254 5.00 5.98 -24.41
N ALA A 255 5.65 6.58 -23.41
CA ALA A 255 5.02 7.02 -22.17
C ALA A 255 3.98 8.13 -22.43
N PRO A 256 2.77 8.03 -21.83
CA PRO A 256 1.81 9.11 -21.81
C PRO A 256 2.40 10.37 -21.16
N ILE A 257 2.29 11.50 -21.85
CA ILE A 257 2.65 12.82 -21.33
C ILE A 257 1.41 13.39 -20.66
N THR A 258 1.26 13.11 -19.37
CA THR A 258 0.17 13.66 -18.55
C THR A 258 0.74 14.15 -17.24
N TYR A 259 0.30 15.32 -16.79
CA TYR A 259 0.73 15.87 -15.50
C TYR A 259 0.56 14.87 -14.35
N ARG A 260 -0.57 14.14 -14.31
CA ARG A 260 -0.86 13.19 -13.21
C ARG A 260 0.22 12.13 -13.01
N ARG A 261 0.89 11.70 -14.09
CA ARG A 261 1.97 10.71 -14.03
C ARG A 261 3.34 11.32 -13.76
N LEU A 262 3.48 12.61 -14.05
CA LEU A 262 4.74 13.35 -14.02
C LEU A 262 4.80 14.31 -12.82
N GLU A 263 3.82 14.26 -11.92
CA GLU A 263 3.79 14.98 -10.65
C GLU A 263 5.01 14.58 -9.79
N PRO A 264 5.76 15.51 -9.17
CA PRO A 264 6.93 15.22 -8.35
C PRO A 264 6.64 14.22 -7.25
N ARG A 265 5.43 14.31 -6.67
CA ARG A 265 4.97 13.38 -5.64
C ARG A 265 4.98 11.92 -6.11
N VAL A 266 4.76 11.64 -7.40
CA VAL A 266 4.89 10.28 -7.96
C VAL A 266 6.33 9.81 -7.84
N ALA A 267 7.29 10.64 -8.24
CA ALA A 267 8.72 10.33 -8.13
C ALA A 267 9.17 10.23 -6.67
N GLU A 268 8.68 11.11 -5.78
CA GLU A 268 8.96 11.07 -4.34
C GLU A 268 8.46 9.77 -3.70
N VAL A 269 7.22 9.36 -4.01
CA VAL A 269 6.65 8.11 -3.49
C VAL A 269 7.40 6.91 -4.07
N GLN A 270 7.72 6.91 -5.37
CA GLN A 270 8.53 5.86 -5.98
C GLN A 270 9.92 5.75 -5.33
N GLN A 271 10.60 6.89 -5.11
CA GLN A 271 11.91 6.92 -4.47
C GLN A 271 11.84 6.45 -3.02
N PHE A 272 10.81 6.88 -2.26
CA PHE A 272 10.59 6.43 -0.88
C PHE A 272 10.55 4.89 -0.77
N TYR A 273 9.90 4.23 -1.74
CA TYR A 273 9.86 2.78 -1.80
C TYR A 273 11.11 2.16 -2.42
N ALA A 274 11.74 2.79 -3.41
CA ALA A 274 12.96 2.27 -4.04
C ALA A 274 14.11 2.09 -3.02
N ASP A 275 14.16 2.92 -1.98
CA ASP A 275 15.12 2.80 -0.88
C ASP A 275 14.87 1.58 0.03
N ARG A 276 13.70 0.92 -0.07
CA ARG A 276 13.20 -0.10 0.88
C ARG A 276 12.70 -1.39 0.22
N ALA A 277 12.43 -1.35 -1.08
CA ALA A 277 11.79 -2.41 -1.84
C ALA A 277 12.20 -2.34 -3.30
N ARG A 278 12.17 -3.49 -3.98
CA ARG A 278 12.38 -3.52 -5.43
C ARG A 278 11.11 -3.07 -6.12
N ILE A 279 11.16 -1.96 -6.85
CA ILE A 279 10.03 -1.52 -7.68
C ILE A 279 9.95 -2.39 -8.92
N VAL A 280 8.81 -3.04 -9.15
CA VAL A 280 8.54 -3.86 -10.34
C VAL A 280 7.27 -3.38 -11.03
N LYS A 281 7.12 -3.66 -12.32
CA LYS A 281 5.87 -3.38 -13.02
C LYS A 281 4.88 -4.50 -12.78
N LEU A 282 3.61 -4.17 -12.61
CA LEU A 282 2.58 -5.17 -12.37
C LEU A 282 2.44 -6.19 -13.53
N GLY A 283 2.71 -5.78 -14.78
CA GLY A 283 2.73 -6.66 -15.95
C GLY A 283 3.89 -7.67 -15.99
N ASP A 284 4.95 -7.42 -15.22
CA ASP A 284 6.06 -8.37 -15.04
C ASP A 284 5.64 -9.53 -14.12
N LEU A 285 4.69 -9.28 -13.22
CA LEU A 285 4.17 -10.26 -12.26
C LEU A 285 2.91 -10.98 -12.78
N PHE A 286 2.06 -10.29 -13.54
CA PHE A 286 0.76 -10.79 -13.97
C PHE A 286 0.57 -10.73 -15.49
N GLN A 287 -0.24 -11.63 -16.02
CA GLN A 287 -0.87 -11.51 -17.33
C GLN A 287 -2.23 -10.84 -17.16
N LEU A 288 -2.48 -9.77 -17.91
CA LEU A 288 -3.69 -8.96 -17.77
C LEU A 288 -4.69 -9.31 -18.89
N LYS A 289 -5.95 -9.56 -18.51
CA LYS A 289 -7.05 -9.87 -19.44
C LYS A 289 -8.32 -9.11 -19.02
N MET A 290 -9.04 -8.55 -19.99
CA MET A 290 -10.35 -7.93 -19.70
C MET A 290 -11.42 -9.02 -19.53
N GLY A 291 -12.37 -8.78 -18.62
CA GLY A 291 -13.61 -9.54 -18.53
C GLY A 291 -14.55 -9.33 -19.72
N LEU A 292 -15.66 -10.06 -19.72
CA LEU A 292 -16.59 -10.12 -20.84
C LEU A 292 -17.30 -8.80 -21.13
N GLN A 293 -17.38 -8.45 -22.41
CA GLN A 293 -18.23 -7.38 -22.93
C GLN A 293 -19.56 -8.00 -23.38
N ILE A 294 -20.56 -8.03 -22.50
CA ILE A 294 -21.89 -8.54 -22.83
C ILE A 294 -22.65 -7.42 -23.57
N GLY A 295 -22.59 -7.40 -24.90
CA GLY A 295 -23.19 -6.29 -25.66
C GLY A 295 -23.31 -6.43 -27.17
N GLN A 296 -22.89 -7.53 -27.81
CA GLN A 296 -23.16 -7.73 -29.24
C GLN A 296 -24.21 -8.83 -29.48
N PRO A 297 -25.44 -8.46 -29.87
CA PRO A 297 -26.45 -9.42 -30.33
C PRO A 297 -26.04 -9.92 -31.72
N GLY A 298 -25.15 -10.90 -31.77
CA GLY A 298 -24.60 -11.41 -33.04
C GLY A 298 -24.43 -12.92 -33.14
N GLU A 299 -24.60 -13.67 -32.04
CA GLU A 299 -24.26 -15.11 -32.05
C GLU A 299 -25.46 -16.00 -31.76
N ALA A 300 -26.46 -15.95 -32.66
CA ALA A 300 -27.52 -16.93 -32.69
C ALA A 300 -26.93 -18.31 -33.08
N GLY A 301 -27.02 -19.30 -32.18
CA GLY A 301 -26.69 -20.71 -32.47
C GLY A 301 -25.55 -21.34 -31.64
N LYS A 302 -24.97 -20.65 -30.65
CA LYS A 302 -23.96 -21.24 -29.75
C LYS A 302 -24.59 -21.80 -28.47
N GLU A 303 -24.02 -22.87 -27.93
CA GLU A 303 -24.41 -23.46 -26.65
C GLU A 303 -24.19 -22.44 -25.51
N MET A 304 -25.27 -22.14 -24.80
CA MET A 304 -25.31 -21.18 -23.71
C MET A 304 -25.14 -21.92 -22.39
N VAL A 305 -24.23 -21.44 -21.54
CA VAL A 305 -24.00 -21.99 -20.21
C VAL A 305 -24.33 -20.91 -19.18
N GLU A 306 -25.07 -21.28 -18.15
CA GLU A 306 -25.33 -20.42 -17.01
C GLU A 306 -24.13 -20.42 -16.06
N VAL A 307 -23.55 -19.25 -15.85
CA VAL A 307 -22.36 -19.07 -15.02
C VAL A 307 -22.51 -17.84 -14.11
N PRO A 308 -21.97 -17.88 -12.88
CA PRO A 308 -21.93 -16.71 -12.01
C PRO A 308 -20.96 -15.67 -12.59
N ILE A 309 -21.38 -14.41 -12.63
CA ILE A 309 -20.59 -13.29 -13.16
C ILE A 309 -20.19 -12.31 -12.07
N VAL A 310 -18.91 -11.91 -12.07
CA VAL A 310 -18.37 -10.88 -11.17
C VAL A 310 -18.29 -9.56 -11.92
N ARG A 311 -18.99 -8.52 -11.45
CA ARG A 311 -18.98 -7.17 -12.04
C ARG A 311 -18.20 -6.20 -11.17
N GLY A 312 -17.86 -5.03 -11.73
CA GLY A 312 -17.11 -4.01 -11.01
C GLY A 312 -17.77 -3.53 -9.71
N ARG A 313 -19.12 -3.54 -9.64
CA ARG A 313 -19.87 -3.19 -8.43
C ARG A 313 -19.72 -4.23 -7.31
N ASP A 314 -19.52 -5.50 -7.67
CA ASP A 314 -19.42 -6.59 -6.71
C ASP A 314 -18.06 -6.56 -6.00
N LEU A 315 -17.05 -5.95 -6.63
CA LEU A 315 -15.73 -5.70 -6.04
C LEU A 315 -15.72 -4.56 -5.01
N ALA A 316 -16.79 -3.75 -4.92
CA ALA A 316 -16.83 -2.59 -4.03
C ALA A 316 -16.89 -2.99 -2.54
N SER A 317 -17.45 -4.17 -2.22
CA SER A 317 -17.51 -4.71 -0.86
C SER A 317 -16.16 -5.27 -0.35
N GLY A 318 -15.21 -5.52 -1.26
CA GLY A 318 -13.92 -6.17 -0.95
C GLY A 318 -14.01 -7.66 -0.59
N VAL A 319 -15.22 -8.22 -0.50
CA VAL A 319 -15.49 -9.65 -0.25
C VAL A 319 -16.51 -10.13 -1.27
N LEU A 320 -16.16 -11.18 -2.00
CA LEU A 320 -17.03 -11.81 -2.99
C LEU A 320 -17.62 -13.08 -2.40
N VAL A 321 -18.94 -13.24 -2.51
CA VAL A 321 -19.67 -14.43 -2.08
C VAL A 321 -20.41 -14.99 -3.29
N VAL A 322 -20.10 -16.23 -3.66
CA VAL A 322 -20.65 -16.87 -4.88
C VAL A 322 -22.18 -16.84 -4.92
N SER A 323 -22.84 -17.10 -3.79
CA SER A 323 -24.31 -17.11 -3.69
C SER A 323 -24.97 -15.74 -3.87
N GLU A 324 -24.20 -14.66 -3.79
CA GLU A 324 -24.67 -13.29 -4.01
C GLU A 324 -24.44 -12.82 -5.45
N LEU A 325 -23.72 -13.60 -6.27
CA LEU A 325 -23.43 -13.25 -7.66
C LEU A 325 -24.65 -13.53 -8.55
N GLU A 326 -24.85 -12.64 -9.52
CA GLU A 326 -25.82 -12.83 -10.58
C GLU A 326 -25.35 -13.98 -11.49
N THR A 327 -26.27 -14.86 -11.89
CA THR A 327 -25.99 -15.90 -12.88
C THR A 327 -26.49 -15.42 -14.24
N VAL A 328 -25.66 -15.57 -15.27
CA VAL A 328 -26.00 -15.14 -16.64
C VAL A 328 -25.71 -16.26 -17.63
N ALA A 329 -26.56 -16.39 -18.64
CA ALA A 329 -26.36 -17.30 -19.75
C ALA A 329 -25.39 -16.68 -20.78
N VAL A 330 -24.26 -17.34 -21.03
CA VAL A 330 -23.20 -16.85 -21.91
C VAL A 330 -22.73 -17.98 -22.85
N PRO A 331 -22.35 -17.69 -24.12
CA PRO A 331 -21.77 -18.72 -24.99
C PRO A 331 -20.54 -19.36 -24.35
N GLN A 332 -20.42 -20.69 -24.38
CA GLN A 332 -19.31 -21.43 -23.75
C GLN A 332 -17.91 -20.91 -24.15
N VAL A 333 -17.73 -20.52 -25.41
CA VAL A 333 -16.46 -19.96 -25.92
C VAL A 333 -16.06 -18.66 -25.22
N MET A 334 -17.04 -17.83 -24.82
CA MET A 334 -16.79 -16.60 -24.07
C MET A 334 -16.46 -16.91 -22.60
N VAL A 335 -17.11 -17.92 -22.01
CA VAL A 335 -16.82 -18.37 -20.64
C VAL A 335 -15.34 -18.72 -20.51
N GLU A 336 -14.77 -19.48 -21.46
CA GLU A 336 -13.36 -19.89 -21.41
C GLU A 336 -12.37 -18.70 -21.44
N GLN A 337 -12.73 -17.59 -22.09
CA GLN A 337 -11.85 -16.43 -22.23
C GLN A 337 -11.73 -15.60 -20.94
N ALA A 338 -12.79 -15.58 -20.13
CA ALA A 338 -12.90 -14.75 -18.93
C ALA A 338 -13.11 -15.59 -17.65
N ARG A 339 -12.89 -16.90 -17.73
CA ARG A 339 -13.00 -17.82 -16.60
C ARG A 339 -11.94 -17.50 -15.56
N LEU A 340 -12.41 -17.35 -14.33
CA LEU A 340 -11.60 -17.11 -13.15
C LEU A 340 -10.94 -18.39 -12.67
N GLN A 341 -9.69 -18.27 -12.26
CA GLN A 341 -8.88 -19.33 -11.68
C GLN A 341 -8.48 -18.97 -10.25
N LEU A 342 -8.13 -19.98 -9.46
CA LEU A 342 -7.55 -19.78 -8.13
C LEU A 342 -6.34 -18.83 -8.22
N ASP A 343 -6.22 -17.92 -7.27
CA ASP A 343 -5.19 -16.88 -7.18
C ASP A 343 -5.22 -15.81 -8.29
N ASP A 344 -6.23 -15.81 -9.18
CA ASP A 344 -6.47 -14.64 -10.04
C ASP A 344 -6.79 -13.42 -9.17
N VAL A 345 -6.24 -12.26 -9.55
CA VAL A 345 -6.59 -10.98 -8.92
C VAL A 345 -7.57 -10.24 -9.82
N LEU A 346 -8.71 -9.82 -9.27
CA LEU A 346 -9.68 -8.99 -9.96
C LEU A 346 -9.45 -7.53 -9.60
N LEU A 347 -9.54 -6.63 -10.59
CA LEU A 347 -9.46 -5.19 -10.40
C LEU A 347 -10.64 -4.50 -11.10
N ALA A 348 -11.35 -3.63 -10.38
CA ALA A 348 -12.39 -2.79 -10.97
C ALA A 348 -11.76 -1.72 -11.87
N THR A 349 -12.07 -1.72 -13.17
CA THR A 349 -11.46 -0.79 -14.14
C THR A 349 -12.20 0.54 -14.27
N LEU A 350 -13.45 0.61 -13.83
CA LEU A 350 -14.34 1.78 -13.94
C LEU A 350 -14.90 2.08 -12.56
N SER A 351 -14.20 2.93 -11.81
CA SER A 351 -14.60 3.29 -10.45
C SER A 351 -13.97 4.62 -10.05
N ARG A 352 -14.42 5.17 -8.92
CA ARG A 352 -13.67 6.22 -8.18
C ARG A 352 -12.53 5.60 -7.38
N GLU A 353 -12.77 4.42 -6.82
CA GLU A 353 -11.77 3.62 -6.11
C GLU A 353 -11.60 2.28 -6.81
N HIS A 354 -10.40 2.00 -7.30
CA HIS A 354 -10.09 0.78 -8.03
C HIS A 354 -9.84 -0.36 -7.04
N ARG A 355 -10.93 -0.97 -6.55
CA ARG A 355 -10.85 -2.08 -5.60
C ARG A 355 -10.39 -3.36 -6.26
N ALA A 356 -9.55 -4.10 -5.53
CA ALA A 356 -9.00 -5.38 -5.94
C ALA A 356 -9.42 -6.51 -4.98
N CYS A 357 -9.51 -7.74 -5.50
CA CYS A 357 -9.86 -8.94 -4.74
C CYS A 357 -9.11 -10.17 -5.29
N VAL A 358 -8.76 -11.13 -4.44
CA VAL A 358 -8.17 -12.42 -4.85
C VAL A 358 -9.29 -13.46 -4.99
N ILE A 359 -9.20 -14.31 -6.01
CA ILE A 359 -10.12 -15.43 -6.22
C ILE A 359 -9.69 -16.65 -5.39
N ASP A 360 -10.62 -17.14 -4.59
CA ASP A 360 -10.51 -18.36 -3.81
C ASP A 360 -11.06 -19.59 -4.56
N GLU A 361 -11.03 -20.76 -3.91
CA GLU A 361 -11.53 -22.02 -4.47
C GLU A 361 -13.04 -21.97 -4.73
N ALA A 362 -13.81 -21.23 -3.92
CA ALA A 362 -15.26 -21.16 -4.06
C ALA A 362 -15.67 -20.39 -5.32
N LEU A 363 -14.91 -19.35 -5.68
CA LEU A 363 -15.16 -18.50 -6.86
C LEU A 363 -14.45 -19.02 -8.12
N ALA A 364 -13.59 -20.02 -8.01
CA ALA A 364 -12.90 -20.63 -9.15
C ALA A 364 -13.92 -21.20 -10.16
N GLY A 365 -13.85 -20.74 -11.39
CA GLY A 365 -14.79 -21.10 -12.46
C GLY A 365 -15.92 -20.12 -12.71
N ALA A 366 -16.11 -19.09 -11.87
CA ALA A 366 -16.92 -17.93 -12.20
C ALA A 366 -16.31 -17.14 -13.37
N VAL A 367 -17.02 -16.12 -13.86
CA VAL A 367 -16.59 -15.33 -15.02
C VAL A 367 -16.46 -13.85 -14.67
N ALA A 368 -15.37 -13.21 -15.10
CA ALA A 368 -15.25 -11.75 -14.99
C ALA A 368 -16.17 -11.06 -15.99
N GLY A 369 -17.00 -10.15 -15.50
CA GLY A 369 -17.90 -9.33 -16.30
C GLY A 369 -17.30 -8.03 -16.81
N PRO A 370 -18.13 -7.18 -17.43
CA PRO A 370 -17.69 -5.93 -18.01
C PRO A 370 -17.17 -4.98 -16.92
N GLY A 371 -16.05 -4.33 -17.21
CA GLY A 371 -15.41 -3.40 -16.28
C GLY A 371 -14.54 -4.07 -15.22
N VAL A 372 -14.34 -5.39 -15.26
CA VAL A 372 -13.40 -6.12 -14.40
C VAL A 372 -12.18 -6.53 -15.22
N LEU A 373 -11.00 -6.33 -14.66
CA LEU A 373 -9.73 -6.81 -15.21
C LEU A 373 -9.27 -8.03 -14.39
N ILE A 374 -8.87 -9.09 -15.09
CA ILE A 374 -8.25 -10.29 -14.52
C ILE A 374 -6.74 -10.11 -14.60
N LEU A 375 -6.07 -10.18 -13.46
CA LEU A 375 -4.63 -10.21 -13.32
C LEU A 375 -4.26 -11.64 -12.92
N ARG A 376 -3.79 -12.43 -13.88
CA ARG A 376 -3.40 -13.82 -13.67
C ARG A 376 -1.91 -13.91 -13.32
N PRO A 377 -1.52 -14.46 -12.17
CA PRO A 377 -0.12 -14.52 -11.79
C PRO A 377 0.67 -15.36 -12.80
N ARG A 378 1.84 -14.88 -13.23
CA ARG A 378 2.70 -15.61 -14.18
C ARG A 378 3.38 -16.82 -13.55
N GLN A 379 3.57 -16.78 -12.24
CA GLN A 379 4.08 -17.88 -11.43
C GLN A 379 3.05 -18.15 -10.33
N ALA A 380 2.70 -19.41 -10.11
CA ALA A 380 1.75 -19.78 -9.08
C ALA A 380 2.28 -19.38 -7.69
N SER A 381 1.67 -18.36 -7.09
CA SER A 381 2.04 -17.85 -5.77
C SER A 381 0.85 -17.12 -5.16
N SER A 382 0.09 -17.79 -4.29
CA SER A 382 -1.03 -17.14 -3.59
C SER A 382 -0.58 -15.92 -2.77
N ALA A 383 0.64 -15.98 -2.22
CA ALA A 383 1.25 -14.87 -1.48
C ALA A 383 1.45 -13.61 -2.34
N ILE A 384 1.87 -13.74 -3.61
CA ILE A 384 2.04 -12.56 -4.49
C ILE A 384 0.69 -11.92 -4.83
N SER A 385 -0.33 -12.73 -5.08
CA SER A 385 -1.68 -12.25 -5.38
C SER A 385 -2.28 -11.48 -4.20
N ARG A 386 -2.19 -12.04 -2.97
CA ARG A 386 -2.65 -11.38 -1.74
C ARG A 386 -1.89 -10.10 -1.44
N TYR A 387 -0.57 -10.13 -1.55
CA TYR A 387 0.28 -8.95 -1.40
C TYR A 387 -0.13 -7.82 -2.35
N VAL A 388 -0.32 -8.14 -3.64
CA VAL A 388 -0.70 -7.14 -4.64
C VAL A 388 -2.10 -6.59 -4.41
N VAL A 389 -3.06 -7.41 -3.98
CA VAL A 389 -4.39 -6.92 -3.59
C VAL A 389 -4.31 -5.93 -2.43
N ASN A 390 -3.53 -6.24 -1.40
CA ASN A 390 -3.31 -5.34 -0.27
C ASN A 390 -2.66 -4.03 -0.72
N PHE A 391 -1.65 -4.10 -1.60
CA PHE A 391 -1.02 -2.92 -2.19
C PHE A 391 -2.01 -2.08 -2.98
N LEU A 392 -2.75 -2.68 -3.92
CA LEU A 392 -3.72 -1.98 -4.77
C LEU A 392 -4.83 -1.32 -3.95
N ASN A 393 -5.28 -1.96 -2.87
CA ASN A 393 -6.31 -1.42 -1.96
C ASN A 393 -5.77 -0.40 -0.94
N SER A 394 -4.44 -0.24 -0.81
CA SER A 394 -3.83 0.77 0.07
C SER A 394 -3.96 2.19 -0.49
N GLU A 395 -3.74 3.20 0.35
CA GLU A 395 -3.70 4.61 -0.09
C GLU A 395 -2.66 4.83 -1.20
N THR A 396 -1.51 4.16 -1.10
CA THR A 396 -0.45 4.23 -2.13
C THR A 396 -0.89 3.59 -3.44
N GLY A 397 -1.54 2.43 -3.39
CA GLY A 397 -2.08 1.76 -4.58
C GLY A 397 -3.15 2.60 -5.26
N GLN A 398 -4.09 3.14 -4.47
CA GLN A 398 -5.12 4.05 -4.97
C GLN A 398 -4.48 5.31 -5.59
N PHE A 399 -3.48 5.91 -4.93
CA PHE A 399 -2.71 7.05 -5.44
C PHE A 399 -2.13 6.79 -6.84
N PHE A 400 -1.55 5.61 -7.10
CA PHE A 400 -1.03 5.25 -8.41
C PHE A 400 -2.16 4.97 -9.42
N THR A 401 -3.19 4.21 -9.05
CA THR A 401 -4.29 3.87 -9.96
C THR A 401 -5.06 5.10 -10.45
N GLU A 402 -5.31 6.10 -9.59
CA GLU A 402 -5.95 7.36 -9.96
C GLU A 402 -5.15 8.16 -11.00
N ARG A 403 -3.81 8.10 -10.93
CA ARG A 403 -2.89 8.83 -11.81
C ARG A 403 -2.62 8.12 -13.12
N TRP A 404 -2.71 6.80 -13.12
CA TRP A 404 -2.59 5.98 -14.32
C TRP A 404 -3.90 5.90 -15.09
N GLY A 405 -5.05 6.05 -14.43
CA GLY A 405 -6.37 6.05 -15.04
C GLY A 405 -6.66 7.27 -15.90
N THR A 406 -7.48 7.07 -16.93
CA THR A 406 -7.94 8.12 -17.85
C THR A 406 -9.39 8.50 -17.58
N GLY A 407 -9.79 9.75 -17.82
CA GLY A 407 -11.16 10.22 -17.63
C GLY A 407 -11.34 11.21 -16.47
N ALA A 408 -12.32 12.11 -16.63
CA ALA A 408 -12.51 13.27 -15.74
C ALA A 408 -13.30 12.93 -14.46
N THR A 409 -14.39 12.16 -14.57
CA THR A 409 -15.32 11.85 -13.46
C THR A 409 -15.18 10.42 -12.94
N PHE A 410 -14.94 9.46 -13.84
CA PHE A 410 -14.62 8.08 -13.52
C PHE A 410 -13.29 7.77 -14.19
N HIS A 411 -12.34 7.27 -13.40
CA HIS A 411 -11.06 6.85 -13.93
C HIS A 411 -11.26 5.47 -14.55
N ARG A 412 -10.86 5.36 -15.81
CA ARG A 412 -10.82 4.13 -16.56
C ARG A 412 -9.38 3.65 -16.62
N LEU A 413 -9.15 2.44 -16.13
CA LEU A 413 -7.89 1.74 -16.26
C LEU A 413 -7.95 0.75 -17.42
N SER A 414 -7.07 0.92 -18.40
CA SER A 414 -6.87 -0.09 -19.43
C SER A 414 -5.84 -1.15 -18.98
N PRO A 415 -5.85 -2.36 -19.56
CA PRO A 415 -4.85 -3.39 -19.25
C PRO A 415 -3.41 -2.88 -19.42
N ALA A 416 -3.14 -2.10 -20.47
CA ALA A 416 -1.81 -1.56 -20.73
C ALA A 416 -1.36 -0.52 -19.68
N GLU A 417 -2.29 0.14 -19.00
CA GLU A 417 -1.96 1.09 -17.93
C GLU A 417 -1.72 0.35 -16.62
N VAL A 418 -2.59 -0.60 -16.29
CA VAL A 418 -2.44 -1.45 -15.11
C VAL A 418 -1.11 -2.22 -15.17
N ALA A 419 -0.70 -2.69 -16.34
CA ALA A 419 0.58 -3.38 -16.53
C ALA A 419 1.81 -2.53 -16.14
N GLU A 420 1.74 -1.21 -16.24
CA GLU A 420 2.85 -0.30 -15.90
C GLU A 420 2.78 0.22 -14.47
N LEU A 421 1.77 -0.17 -13.68
CA LEU A 421 1.68 0.31 -12.31
C LEU A 421 2.94 -0.12 -11.54
N PRO A 422 3.63 0.83 -10.89
CA PRO A 422 4.77 0.52 -10.06
C PRO A 422 4.28 -0.16 -8.79
N VAL A 423 4.77 -1.37 -8.53
CA VAL A 423 4.50 -2.13 -7.32
C VAL A 423 5.79 -2.23 -6.53
N PRO A 424 5.86 -1.72 -5.30
CA PRO A 424 6.98 -1.99 -4.43
C PRO A 424 6.92 -3.46 -4.04
N LEU A 425 7.96 -4.23 -4.30
CA LEU A 425 8.06 -5.61 -3.89
C LEU A 425 9.07 -5.72 -2.75
N PHE A 426 8.57 -5.87 -1.53
CA PHE A 426 9.40 -6.12 -0.35
C PHE A 426 10.03 -7.52 -0.40
N GLU A 427 11.02 -7.73 0.46
CA GLU A 427 11.65 -9.04 0.66
C GLU A 427 10.64 -10.10 1.12
N GLU A 428 11.01 -11.37 1.01
CA GLU A 428 10.11 -12.49 1.32
C GLU A 428 9.66 -12.52 2.79
N ASP A 429 10.54 -12.18 3.73
CA ASP A 429 10.21 -12.08 5.17
C ASP A 429 9.06 -11.08 5.43
N ILE A 430 9.21 -9.82 4.97
CA ILE A 430 8.17 -8.80 5.14
C ILE A 430 6.86 -9.22 4.46
N ARG A 431 6.93 -9.86 3.29
CA ARG A 431 5.73 -10.37 2.61
C ARG A 431 5.06 -11.50 3.40
N GLY A 432 5.84 -12.40 4.00
CA GLY A 432 5.34 -13.44 4.89
C GLY A 432 4.62 -12.86 6.10
N GLN A 433 5.22 -11.87 6.78
CA GLN A 433 4.61 -11.18 7.92
C GLN A 433 3.30 -10.48 7.54
N LEU A 434 3.24 -9.81 6.38
CA LEU A 434 2.01 -9.20 5.89
C LEU A 434 0.92 -10.25 5.58
N ASP A 435 1.31 -11.43 5.10
CA ASP A 435 0.39 -12.52 4.82
C ASP A 435 -0.19 -13.13 6.11
N GLU A 436 0.65 -13.33 7.12
CA GLU A 436 0.25 -13.75 8.47
C GLU A 436 -0.75 -12.77 9.09
N LEU A 437 -0.49 -11.46 8.99
CA LEU A 437 -1.42 -10.43 9.45
C LEU A 437 -2.76 -10.51 8.70
N GLY A 438 -2.73 -10.77 7.39
CA GLY A 438 -3.94 -10.99 6.58
C GLY A 438 -4.77 -12.18 7.06
N HIS A 439 -4.12 -13.30 7.40
CA HIS A 439 -4.79 -14.48 7.97
C HIS A 439 -5.41 -14.20 9.34
N LEU A 440 -4.72 -13.45 10.20
CA LEU A 440 -5.26 -13.03 11.50
C LEU A 440 -6.48 -12.13 11.32
N GLU A 441 -6.42 -11.16 10.41
CA GLU A 441 -7.56 -10.29 10.10
C GLU A 441 -8.75 -11.10 9.59
N GLN A 442 -8.53 -12.05 8.68
CA GLN A 442 -9.58 -12.92 8.15
C GLN A 442 -10.23 -13.77 9.26
N THR A 443 -9.45 -14.24 10.23
CA THR A 443 -9.96 -14.99 11.38
C THR A 443 -10.89 -14.12 12.23
N ILE A 444 -10.52 -12.86 12.49
CA ILE A 444 -11.35 -11.90 13.24
C ILE A 444 -12.62 -11.58 12.45
N ARG A 445 -12.52 -11.34 11.14
CA ARG A 445 -13.68 -11.10 10.26
C ARG A 445 -14.64 -12.29 10.26
N ARG A 446 -14.13 -13.52 10.18
CA ARG A 446 -14.95 -14.73 10.26
C ARG A 446 -15.76 -14.79 11.56
N GLN A 447 -15.14 -14.48 12.70
CA GLN A 447 -15.86 -14.41 13.98
C GLN A 447 -16.95 -13.32 13.98
N ALA A 448 -16.69 -12.17 13.36
CA ALA A 448 -17.69 -11.12 13.20
C ALA A 448 -18.86 -11.55 12.29
N ASP A 449 -18.56 -12.24 11.18
CA ASP A 449 -19.56 -12.75 10.25
C ASP A 449 -20.41 -13.86 10.88
N GLU A 450 -19.80 -14.77 11.63
CA GLU A 450 -20.53 -15.78 12.43
C GLU A 450 -21.50 -15.11 13.42
N ALA A 451 -21.06 -14.07 14.12
CA ALA A 451 -21.92 -13.31 15.02
C ALA A 451 -23.07 -12.62 14.27
N ARG A 452 -22.79 -12.07 13.07
CA ARG A 452 -23.81 -11.47 12.19
C ARG A 452 -24.84 -12.50 11.73
N LEU A 453 -24.40 -13.65 11.22
CA LEU A 453 -25.28 -14.72 10.76
C LEU A 453 -26.14 -15.25 11.90
N ALA A 454 -25.55 -15.46 13.08
CA ALA A 454 -26.29 -15.92 14.24
C ALA A 454 -27.34 -14.90 14.72
N ARG A 455 -27.08 -13.59 14.57
CA ARG A 455 -28.07 -12.53 14.79
C ARG A 455 -29.22 -12.58 13.76
N LEU A 456 -28.92 -12.80 12.48
CA LEU A 456 -29.94 -12.92 11.44
C LEU A 456 -30.81 -14.17 11.64
N ALA A 457 -30.21 -15.28 12.08
CA ALA A 457 -30.92 -16.52 12.37
C ALA A 457 -31.95 -16.40 13.52
N LEU A 458 -31.88 -15.34 14.34
CA LEU A 458 -32.90 -15.07 15.37
C LEU A 458 -34.30 -14.88 14.79
N PHE A 459 -34.41 -14.36 13.56
CA PHE A 459 -35.69 -14.12 12.90
C PHE A 459 -36.36 -15.39 12.37
N SER A 460 -35.66 -16.52 12.37
CA SER A 460 -36.15 -17.81 11.90
C SER A 460 -36.61 -18.72 13.04
N ILE A 461 -36.66 -18.23 14.28
CA ILE A 461 -37.00 -19.04 15.46
C ILE A 461 -38.50 -18.97 15.72
N ASP A 462 -39.18 -20.11 15.65
CA ASP A 462 -40.64 -20.20 15.76
C ASP A 462 -41.17 -20.14 17.20
N THR A 463 -40.30 -20.22 18.21
CA THR A 463 -40.70 -20.23 19.62
C THR A 463 -40.06 -19.10 20.41
N ARG A 464 -40.86 -18.47 21.28
CA ARG A 464 -40.39 -17.40 22.17
C ARG A 464 -39.25 -17.86 23.09
N ALA A 465 -39.35 -19.07 23.66
CA ALA A 465 -38.33 -19.62 24.54
C ALA A 465 -36.99 -19.84 23.80
N GLY A 466 -37.03 -20.36 22.58
CA GLY A 466 -35.83 -20.53 21.75
C GLY A 466 -35.19 -19.19 21.37
N LEU A 467 -36.01 -18.17 21.11
CA LEU A 467 -35.53 -16.81 20.83
C LEU A 467 -34.80 -16.21 22.04
N GLU A 468 -35.40 -16.29 23.23
CA GLU A 468 -34.81 -15.77 24.48
C GLU A 468 -33.47 -16.47 24.81
N GLU A 469 -33.41 -17.80 24.70
CA GLU A 469 -32.18 -18.57 24.94
C GLU A 469 -31.08 -18.23 23.92
N ARG A 470 -31.44 -18.12 22.62
CA ARG A 470 -30.47 -17.79 21.57
C ARG A 470 -29.97 -16.35 21.70
N LEU A 471 -30.84 -15.41 22.03
CA LEU A 471 -30.49 -14.01 22.27
C LEU A 471 -29.57 -13.87 23.48
N ALA A 472 -29.83 -14.58 24.58
CA ALA A 472 -28.96 -14.59 25.76
C ALA A 472 -27.56 -15.10 25.41
N ARG A 473 -27.45 -16.24 24.73
CA ARG A 473 -26.16 -16.79 24.27
C ARG A 473 -25.40 -15.83 23.38
N LEU A 474 -26.08 -15.19 22.42
CA LEU A 474 -25.45 -14.23 21.51
C LEU A 474 -24.93 -12.99 22.24
N ARG A 475 -25.72 -12.45 23.19
CA ARG A 475 -25.27 -11.31 24.02
C ARG A 475 -24.04 -11.67 24.83
N THR A 476 -24.03 -12.84 25.47
CA THR A 476 -22.86 -13.31 26.24
C THR A 476 -21.64 -13.49 25.33
N HIS A 477 -21.78 -14.16 24.19
CA HIS A 477 -20.66 -14.38 23.27
C HIS A 477 -20.11 -13.07 22.69
N ALA A 478 -20.98 -12.16 22.24
CA ALA A 478 -20.57 -10.85 21.72
C ALA A 478 -19.89 -9.99 22.79
N ALA A 479 -20.39 -10.02 24.03
CA ALA A 479 -19.75 -9.32 25.14
C ALA A 479 -18.35 -9.87 25.44
N ILE A 480 -18.19 -11.20 25.50
CA ILE A 480 -16.88 -11.84 25.71
C ILE A 480 -15.91 -11.47 24.60
N LEU A 481 -16.33 -11.55 23.33
CA LEU A 481 -15.49 -11.22 22.19
C LEU A 481 -15.08 -9.74 22.21
N SER A 482 -16.04 -8.84 22.43
CA SER A 482 -15.77 -7.40 22.54
C SER A 482 -14.82 -7.09 23.68
N ASP A 483 -15.03 -7.67 24.86
CA ASP A 483 -14.16 -7.45 26.01
C ASP A 483 -12.77 -8.01 25.77
N SER A 484 -12.65 -9.16 25.10
CA SER A 484 -11.35 -9.76 24.76
C SER A 484 -10.57 -8.88 23.78
N ILE A 485 -11.23 -8.34 22.75
CA ILE A 485 -10.61 -7.41 21.79
C ILE A 485 -10.20 -6.10 22.48
N ASN A 486 -11.09 -5.51 23.29
CA ASN A 486 -10.82 -4.27 24.00
C ASN A 486 -9.66 -4.43 25.01
N ARG A 487 -9.59 -5.57 25.69
CA ARG A 487 -8.54 -5.88 26.66
C ARG A 487 -7.23 -6.33 26.03
N ALA A 488 -7.23 -6.83 24.79
CA ALA A 488 -6.00 -7.21 24.10
C ALA A 488 -5.01 -6.03 23.97
N GLY A 489 -5.51 -4.78 23.90
CA GLY A 489 -4.67 -3.58 23.91
C GLY A 489 -4.13 -3.18 25.29
N ASP A 490 -4.66 -3.71 26.38
CA ASP A 490 -4.23 -3.40 27.75
C ASP A 490 -2.95 -4.19 28.10
N LEU A 491 -1.88 -3.47 28.42
CA LEU A 491 -0.61 -4.05 28.84
C LEU A 491 -0.77 -5.00 30.03
N ARG A 492 -1.59 -4.65 31.03
CA ARG A 492 -1.78 -5.49 32.22
C ARG A 492 -2.43 -6.81 31.86
N PHE A 493 -3.44 -6.76 31.01
CA PHE A 493 -4.10 -7.95 30.50
C PHE A 493 -3.12 -8.83 29.72
N ARG A 494 -2.29 -8.24 28.84
CA ARG A 494 -1.29 -9.00 28.09
C ARG A 494 -0.27 -9.68 28.97
N ILE A 495 0.29 -8.96 29.95
CA ILE A 495 1.26 -9.55 30.90
C ILE A 495 0.64 -10.74 31.64
N ARG A 496 -0.58 -10.59 32.16
CA ARG A 496 -1.21 -11.62 32.99
C ARG A 496 -1.64 -12.88 32.23
N ASN A 497 -1.83 -12.80 30.91
CA ASN A 497 -2.36 -13.92 30.11
C ASN A 497 -1.36 -14.49 29.10
N PHE A 498 -0.45 -13.67 28.56
CA PHE A 498 0.38 -14.04 27.41
C PHE A 498 1.88 -13.94 27.66
N TYR A 499 2.34 -13.41 28.79
CA TYR A 499 3.78 -13.40 29.11
C TYR A 499 4.19 -14.71 29.78
N PRO A 500 5.49 -15.07 29.78
CA PRO A 500 5.99 -16.24 30.50
C PRO A 500 5.63 -16.20 31.98
N PHE A 501 5.25 -17.35 32.55
CA PHE A 501 4.81 -17.46 33.95
C PHE A 501 5.79 -16.85 34.95
N ALA A 502 7.10 -17.02 34.71
CA ALA A 502 8.19 -16.45 35.49
C ALA A 502 8.10 -14.92 35.66
N ILE A 503 7.54 -14.21 34.68
CA ILE A 503 7.35 -12.75 34.71
C ILE A 503 5.95 -12.43 35.25
N SER A 504 4.92 -13.04 34.65
CA SER A 504 3.51 -12.74 34.91
C SER A 504 3.11 -12.97 36.37
N TYR A 505 3.61 -14.03 37.00
CA TYR A 505 3.30 -14.33 38.40
C TYR A 505 3.80 -13.22 39.33
N THR A 506 5.01 -12.72 39.11
CA THR A 506 5.55 -11.63 39.95
C THR A 506 4.87 -10.30 39.71
N TYR A 507 4.46 -10.03 38.46
CA TYR A 507 3.68 -8.83 38.16
C TYR A 507 2.31 -8.85 38.87
N ARG A 508 1.64 -10.01 38.91
CA ARG A 508 0.35 -10.17 39.61
C ARG A 508 0.44 -9.77 41.09
N GLY A 509 1.57 -10.03 41.75
CA GLY A 509 1.77 -9.63 43.15
C GLY A 509 1.73 -8.12 43.38
N LEU A 510 2.08 -7.32 42.35
CA LEU A 510 2.07 -5.85 42.44
C LEU A 510 0.66 -5.26 42.53
N ASP A 511 -0.33 -5.92 41.90
CA ASP A 511 -1.73 -5.48 41.94
C ASP A 511 -2.36 -5.68 43.32
N THR A 512 -1.86 -6.62 44.11
CA THR A 512 -2.39 -6.96 45.43
C THR A 512 -1.75 -6.17 46.57
N GLU A 513 -0.60 -5.55 46.34
CA GLU A 513 0.16 -4.86 47.38
C GLU A 513 -0.26 -3.39 47.52
N LEU A 514 -0.85 -3.08 48.68
CA LEU A 514 -1.36 -1.74 49.01
C LEU A 514 -0.33 -0.91 49.79
N ASP A 515 0.59 -1.56 50.50
CA ASP A 515 1.63 -0.84 51.25
C ASP A 515 2.69 -0.28 50.29
N PRO A 516 2.94 1.04 50.26
CA PRO A 516 3.89 1.64 49.32
C PRO A 516 5.32 1.10 49.45
N THR A 517 5.75 0.76 50.67
CA THR A 517 7.09 0.24 50.92
C THR A 517 7.24 -1.19 50.41
N LEU A 518 6.29 -2.08 50.70
CA LEU A 518 6.27 -3.44 50.18
C LEU A 518 6.11 -3.44 48.66
N ARG A 519 5.23 -2.59 48.12
CA ARG A 519 5.04 -2.44 46.67
C ARG A 519 6.34 -2.05 45.98
N TYR A 520 7.07 -1.08 46.52
CA TYR A 520 8.37 -0.67 45.96
C TYR A 520 9.38 -1.83 45.97
N LYS A 521 9.44 -2.62 47.05
CA LYS A 521 10.32 -3.81 47.12
C LYS A 521 9.93 -4.87 46.09
N GLU A 522 8.65 -5.18 45.95
CA GLU A 522 8.19 -6.17 44.98
C GLU A 522 8.39 -5.67 43.54
N GLN A 523 8.28 -4.37 43.27
CA GLN A 523 8.63 -3.80 41.96
C GLN A 523 10.12 -3.97 41.64
N LEU A 524 11.03 -3.71 42.61
CA LEU A 524 12.46 -3.96 42.44
C LEU A 524 12.78 -5.45 42.22
N ARG A 525 12.03 -6.34 42.88
CA ARG A 525 12.11 -7.78 42.69
C ARG A 525 11.63 -8.20 41.29
N CYS A 526 10.50 -7.66 40.83
CA CYS A 526 9.99 -7.88 39.47
C CYS A 526 11.05 -7.46 38.43
N GLY A 527 11.71 -6.32 38.63
CA GLY A 527 12.81 -5.86 37.77
C GLY A 527 14.01 -6.82 37.72
N GLU A 528 14.41 -7.39 38.86
CA GLU A 528 15.46 -8.43 38.90
C GLU A 528 15.03 -9.72 38.21
N ASN A 529 13.79 -10.15 38.40
CA ASN A 529 13.28 -11.35 37.76
C ASN A 529 13.24 -11.21 36.24
N ILE A 530 12.84 -10.04 35.72
CA ILE A 530 12.92 -9.73 34.29
C ILE A 530 14.37 -9.85 33.80
N LEU A 531 15.33 -9.29 34.53
CA LEU A 531 16.75 -9.37 34.19
C LEU A 531 17.27 -10.81 34.18
N ALA A 532 16.99 -11.57 35.23
CA ALA A 532 17.41 -12.97 35.35
C ALA A 532 16.78 -13.83 34.26
N PHE A 533 15.50 -13.59 33.95
CA PHE A 533 14.79 -14.29 32.87
C PHE A 533 15.43 -14.00 31.52
N LEU A 534 15.60 -12.72 31.16
CA LEU A 534 16.21 -12.33 29.89
C LEU A 534 17.64 -12.84 29.76
N ALA A 535 18.43 -12.78 30.84
CA ALA A 535 19.80 -13.28 30.81
C ALA A 535 19.81 -14.79 30.57
N SER A 536 18.94 -15.52 31.25
CA SER A 536 18.81 -16.97 31.09
C SER A 536 18.36 -17.35 29.68
N VAL A 537 17.39 -16.63 29.11
CA VAL A 537 16.99 -16.80 27.69
C VAL A 537 18.17 -16.50 26.76
N GLY A 538 18.90 -15.41 26.97
CA GLY A 538 20.09 -15.08 26.18
C GLY A 538 21.15 -16.18 26.24
N LEU A 539 21.39 -16.78 27.41
CA LEU A 539 22.32 -17.91 27.58
C LEU A 539 21.86 -19.16 26.82
N VAL A 540 20.55 -19.44 26.80
CA VAL A 540 19.95 -20.53 26.01
C VAL A 540 20.15 -20.29 24.51
N LEU A 541 19.86 -19.08 24.03
CA LEU A 541 19.93 -18.73 22.60
C LEU A 541 21.36 -18.69 22.05
N VAL A 542 22.34 -18.27 22.86
CA VAL A 542 23.76 -18.26 22.46
C VAL A 542 24.32 -19.68 22.31
N GLY A 543 23.75 -20.66 23.03
CA GLY A 543 24.01 -22.09 22.83
C GLY A 543 25.50 -22.44 22.83
N PRO A 544 26.05 -23.06 21.76
CA PRO A 544 27.46 -23.47 21.69
C PRO A 544 28.47 -22.33 21.86
N ARG A 545 28.07 -21.08 21.57
CA ARG A 545 28.92 -19.88 21.66
C ARG A 545 29.05 -19.35 23.09
N LEU A 546 28.50 -20.05 24.09
CA LEU A 546 28.63 -19.69 25.50
C LEU A 546 30.09 -19.48 25.93
N LYS A 547 31.04 -20.19 25.29
CA LYS A 547 32.48 -20.07 25.52
C LYS A 547 33.08 -18.72 25.07
N GLU A 548 32.37 -17.95 24.25
CA GLU A 548 32.76 -16.61 23.81
C GLU A 548 32.37 -15.52 24.81
N LEU A 549 31.57 -15.84 25.83
CA LEU A 549 31.27 -14.89 26.90
C LEU A 549 32.56 -14.52 27.66
N PRO A 550 32.63 -13.29 28.20
CA PRO A 550 33.77 -12.84 28.99
C PRO A 550 34.18 -13.83 30.09
N GLY A 551 35.49 -14.01 30.28
CA GLY A 551 36.05 -15.02 31.20
C GLY A 551 35.72 -14.78 32.69
N ASP A 552 35.27 -13.57 33.05
CA ASP A 552 34.78 -13.24 34.39
C ASP A 552 33.39 -13.83 34.69
N PHE A 553 32.67 -14.35 33.68
CA PHE A 553 31.38 -15.01 33.87
C PHE A 553 31.43 -16.13 34.91
N GLN A 554 32.47 -16.98 34.87
CA GLN A 554 32.64 -18.05 35.86
C GLN A 554 32.91 -17.51 37.26
N GLU A 555 33.61 -16.37 37.38
CA GLU A 555 33.88 -15.72 38.67
C GLU A 555 32.61 -15.06 39.24
N VAL A 556 31.79 -14.47 38.38
CA VAL A 556 30.47 -13.93 38.70
C VAL A 556 29.54 -15.01 39.23
N LEU A 557 29.51 -16.19 38.59
CA LEU A 557 28.70 -17.33 39.05
C LEU A 557 29.13 -17.81 40.45
N ARG A 558 30.43 -17.82 40.77
CA ARG A 558 30.93 -18.23 42.09
C ARG A 558 30.44 -17.36 43.24
N ARG A 559 30.41 -16.04 43.06
CA ARG A 559 30.07 -15.08 44.15
C ARG A 559 28.57 -14.81 44.29
N GLY A 560 27.77 -15.34 43.37
CA GLY A 560 26.34 -15.01 43.25
C GLY A 560 26.10 -13.84 42.29
N ILE A 561 25.02 -13.94 41.54
CA ILE A 561 24.74 -13.03 40.43
C ILE A 561 23.96 -11.82 40.94
N SER A 562 24.55 -10.63 40.80
CA SER A 562 23.92 -9.37 41.15
C SER A 562 23.04 -8.85 40.00
N PRO A 563 22.11 -7.91 40.25
CA PRO A 563 21.35 -7.26 39.17
C PRO A 563 22.23 -6.64 38.08
N GLY A 564 23.38 -6.07 38.45
CA GLY A 564 24.35 -5.54 37.49
C GLY A 564 25.04 -6.63 36.66
N HIS A 565 25.29 -7.80 37.27
CA HIS A 565 25.81 -8.97 36.55
C HIS A 565 24.77 -9.50 35.54
N TRP A 566 23.50 -9.59 35.93
CA TRP A 566 22.43 -9.98 35.00
C TRP A 566 22.31 -9.03 33.82
N LEU A 567 22.33 -7.73 34.07
CA LEU A 567 22.32 -6.71 33.03
C LEU A 567 23.51 -6.87 32.06
N GLY A 568 24.70 -7.13 32.59
CA GLY A 568 25.90 -7.42 31.78
C GLY A 568 25.73 -8.66 30.90
N LEU A 569 25.16 -9.73 31.44
CA LEU A 569 24.91 -10.96 30.69
C LEU A 569 23.90 -10.79 29.57
N VAL A 570 22.79 -10.08 29.80
CA VAL A 570 21.83 -9.78 28.72
C VAL A 570 22.53 -8.96 27.62
N ARG A 571 23.32 -7.96 28.00
CA ARG A 571 24.04 -7.11 27.05
C ARG A 571 25.00 -7.91 26.17
N GLU A 572 25.81 -8.80 26.78
CA GLU A 572 26.78 -9.60 26.03
C GLU A 572 26.13 -10.68 25.18
N THR A 573 25.13 -11.39 25.70
CA THR A 573 24.39 -12.39 24.90
C THR A 573 23.66 -11.74 23.72
N ALA A 574 22.99 -10.60 23.94
CA ALA A 574 22.38 -9.81 22.87
C ALA A 574 23.41 -9.32 21.83
N ARG A 575 24.63 -8.96 22.26
CA ARG A 575 25.72 -8.56 21.36
C ARG A 575 26.20 -9.74 20.51
N LEU A 576 26.41 -10.91 21.11
CA LEU A 576 26.83 -12.12 20.39
C LEU A 576 25.80 -12.55 19.35
N LEU A 577 24.51 -12.51 19.70
CA LEU A 577 23.40 -12.83 18.79
C LEU A 577 23.27 -11.82 17.65
N LYS A 578 23.49 -10.51 17.91
CA LYS A 578 23.44 -9.48 16.87
C LYS A 578 24.52 -9.64 15.79
N HIS A 579 25.70 -10.13 16.17
CA HIS A 579 26.88 -10.24 15.28
C HIS A 579 27.09 -11.66 14.73
N GLN A 580 26.11 -12.53 14.82
CA GLN A 580 26.20 -13.88 14.28
C GLN A 580 25.86 -13.89 12.77
N ASP A 581 26.36 -14.88 12.04
CA ASP A 581 26.19 -14.95 10.56
C ASP A 581 24.75 -15.28 10.12
N THR A 582 23.99 -15.94 10.98
CA THR A 582 22.60 -16.36 10.74
C THR A 582 21.61 -15.50 11.50
N GLU A 583 20.36 -15.42 11.04
CA GLU A 583 19.33 -14.74 11.84
C GLU A 583 19.13 -15.47 13.19
N PRO A 584 18.99 -14.74 14.31
CA PRO A 584 18.70 -15.35 15.61
C PRO A 584 17.32 -16.02 15.62
N ASP A 585 17.20 -17.16 16.32
CA ASP A 585 15.92 -17.85 16.50
C ASP A 585 14.84 -16.96 17.15
N ILE A 586 15.27 -15.94 17.89
CA ILE A 586 14.42 -14.87 18.43
C ILE A 586 15.00 -13.53 17.96
N PRO A 587 14.64 -13.05 16.76
CA PRO A 587 15.22 -11.86 16.17
C PRO A 587 15.05 -10.61 17.03
N GLU A 588 13.94 -10.49 17.77
CA GLU A 588 13.68 -9.34 18.62
C GLU A 588 14.63 -9.25 19.81
N PHE A 589 15.15 -10.38 20.32
CA PHE A 589 15.97 -10.42 21.53
C PHE A 589 17.24 -9.54 21.45
N PRO A 590 18.09 -9.61 20.41
CA PRO A 590 19.21 -8.68 20.30
C PRO A 590 18.76 -7.23 20.04
N TYR A 591 17.64 -7.02 19.36
CA TYR A 591 17.19 -5.68 18.95
C TYR A 591 16.38 -4.92 20.02
N ILE A 592 15.83 -5.61 21.01
CA ILE A 592 15.33 -4.94 22.23
C ILE A 592 16.48 -4.28 22.98
N TRP A 593 17.72 -4.77 22.83
CA TRP A 593 18.89 -4.20 23.49
C TRP A 593 19.63 -3.19 22.63
N TRP A 594 19.81 -3.51 21.34
CA TRP A 594 20.60 -2.74 20.39
C TRP A 594 19.76 -2.22 19.24
N ARG A 595 19.98 -0.98 18.79
CA ARG A 595 19.28 -0.47 17.59
C ARG A 595 19.69 -1.28 16.34
N ARG A 596 18.71 -1.58 15.47
CA ARG A 596 18.89 -2.39 14.24
C ARG A 596 19.82 -1.70 13.22
N ALA A 597 19.63 -0.40 12.98
CA ALA A 597 20.35 0.37 11.96
C ALA A 597 21.66 1.03 12.46
N GLU A 598 21.98 0.96 13.75
CA GLU A 598 23.14 1.65 14.34
C GLU A 598 24.09 0.65 15.02
N LYS A 599 25.40 0.83 14.83
CA LYS A 599 26.42 -0.04 15.43
C LYS A 599 26.43 0.13 16.96
N ASP A 600 26.12 -0.95 17.67
CA ASP A 600 26.17 -1.10 19.13
C ASP A 600 25.57 0.06 19.97
N LYS A 601 24.57 0.76 19.43
CA LYS A 601 23.87 1.82 20.16
C LYS A 601 22.72 1.25 20.96
N ALA A 602 22.71 1.57 22.25
CA ALA A 602 21.72 1.12 23.21
C ALA A 602 20.29 1.59 22.85
N SER A 603 19.32 0.71 23.04
CA SER A 603 17.91 1.01 22.80
C SER A 603 17.33 1.91 23.92
N PRO A 604 16.11 2.46 23.75
CA PRO A 604 15.37 3.04 24.86
C PRO A 604 15.11 2.02 25.99
N PHE A 605 14.76 0.78 25.63
CA PHE A 605 14.48 -0.30 26.58
C PHE A 605 15.68 -0.60 27.50
N SER A 606 16.88 -0.76 26.95
CA SER A 606 18.07 -1.07 27.74
C SER A 606 18.40 0.03 28.75
N ARG A 607 18.19 1.30 28.37
CA ARG A 607 18.38 2.46 29.25
C ARG A 607 17.36 2.52 30.38
N GLN A 608 16.12 2.10 30.16
CA GLN A 608 15.14 2.01 31.24
C GLN A 608 15.48 0.88 32.21
N LEU A 609 15.92 -0.27 31.70
CA LEU A 609 16.33 -1.39 32.54
C LEU A 609 17.58 -1.05 33.38
N GLU A 610 18.53 -0.31 32.82
CA GLU A 610 19.68 0.26 33.55
C GLU A 610 19.25 1.13 34.74
N LYS A 611 18.19 1.94 34.59
CA LYS A 611 17.64 2.73 35.70
C LYS A 611 17.01 1.85 36.77
N VAL A 612 16.30 0.79 36.41
CA VAL A 612 15.74 -0.17 37.37
C VAL A 612 16.87 -0.82 38.19
N VAL A 613 17.97 -1.19 37.55
CA VAL A 613 19.17 -1.71 38.24
C VAL A 613 19.77 -0.65 39.17
N ALA A 614 19.89 0.60 38.73
CA ALA A 614 20.41 1.69 39.56
C ALA A 614 19.56 1.89 40.82
N LEU A 615 18.24 1.96 40.68
CA LEU A 615 17.30 2.07 41.80
C LEU A 615 17.43 0.90 42.78
N LYS A 616 17.60 -0.33 42.26
CA LYS A 616 17.81 -1.50 43.12
C LYS A 616 19.13 -1.44 43.89
N ASN A 617 20.20 -1.02 43.24
CA ASN A 617 21.50 -0.83 43.90
C ASN A 617 21.41 0.25 44.97
N ASP A 618 20.74 1.36 44.68
CA ASP A 618 20.53 2.44 45.65
C ASP A 618 19.71 1.96 46.86
N TYR A 619 18.66 1.18 46.64
CA TYR A 619 17.91 0.56 47.73
C TYR A 619 18.76 -0.38 48.58
N LYS A 620 19.59 -1.23 47.95
CA LYS A 620 20.48 -2.17 48.67
C LYS A 620 21.58 -1.47 49.47
N HIS A 621 21.99 -0.26 49.07
CA HIS A 621 23.04 0.52 49.72
C HIS A 621 22.50 1.66 50.60
N ASP A 622 21.24 1.56 51.06
CA ASP A 622 20.57 2.55 51.93
C ASP A 622 20.52 3.98 51.35
N ARG A 623 20.60 4.11 50.03
CA ARG A 623 20.43 5.36 49.26
C ARG A 623 19.02 5.52 48.67
N GLY A 624 18.14 4.53 48.88
CA GLY A 624 16.75 4.54 48.43
C GLY A 624 15.81 5.38 49.31
N PRO A 625 14.49 5.36 49.03
CA PRO A 625 13.48 6.07 49.82
C PRO A 625 13.47 5.60 51.28
N LYS A 626 13.24 6.54 52.20
CA LYS A 626 13.28 6.32 53.67
C LYS A 626 11.93 6.57 54.33
N THR A 627 11.14 7.50 53.81
CA THR A 627 9.81 7.82 54.35
C THR A 627 8.69 7.13 53.55
N PRO A 628 7.48 6.95 54.13
CA PRO A 628 6.34 6.39 53.39
C PRO A 628 5.96 7.21 52.14
N GLU A 629 6.04 8.54 52.21
CA GLU A 629 5.76 9.44 51.08
C GLU A 629 6.82 9.32 49.97
N GLU A 630 8.11 9.21 50.35
CA GLU A 630 9.19 8.91 49.40
C GLU A 630 8.99 7.55 48.74
N HIS A 631 8.56 6.52 49.49
CA HIS A 631 8.26 5.20 48.92
C HIS A 631 7.08 5.26 47.96
N GLU A 632 6.01 6.01 48.26
CA GLU A 632 4.87 6.15 47.36
C GLU A 632 5.28 6.81 46.02
N ASN A 633 6.06 7.89 46.09
CA ASN A 633 6.56 8.57 44.89
C ASN A 633 7.53 7.69 44.10
N ALA A 634 8.46 7.02 44.79
CA ALA A 634 9.40 6.09 44.16
C ALA A 634 8.68 4.89 43.51
N ALA A 635 7.63 4.37 44.15
CA ALA A 635 6.82 3.27 43.61
C ALA A 635 6.04 3.68 42.35
N LYS A 636 5.52 4.91 42.29
CA LYS A 636 4.87 5.45 41.08
C LYS A 636 5.87 5.61 39.93
N GLN A 637 7.05 6.16 40.22
CA GLN A 637 8.12 6.32 39.22
C GLN A 637 8.63 4.98 38.71
N LEU A 638 8.86 4.02 39.61
CA LEU A 638 9.30 2.68 39.24
C LEU A 638 8.22 1.91 38.49
N GLN A 639 6.94 2.11 38.80
CA GLN A 639 5.84 1.52 38.01
C GLN A 639 5.89 2.00 36.56
N ALA A 640 6.05 3.30 36.32
CA ALA A 640 6.13 3.83 34.95
C ALA A 640 7.33 3.24 34.18
N LEU A 641 8.48 3.12 34.84
CA LEU A 641 9.66 2.45 34.25
C LEU A 641 9.40 0.97 33.95
N LEU A 642 8.75 0.25 34.87
CA LEU A 642 8.41 -1.17 34.68
C LEU A 642 7.39 -1.35 33.57
N ASP A 643 6.38 -0.48 33.44
CA ASP A 643 5.38 -0.56 32.37
C ASP A 643 6.05 -0.36 31.00
N GLU A 644 7.02 0.57 30.87
CA GLU A 644 7.81 0.73 29.65
C GLU A 644 8.69 -0.50 29.34
N VAL A 645 9.35 -1.06 30.35
CA VAL A 645 10.15 -2.28 30.20
C VAL A 645 9.25 -3.44 29.78
N LEU A 646 8.14 -3.68 30.47
CA LEU A 646 7.21 -4.76 30.18
C LEU A 646 6.57 -4.60 28.81
N ALA A 647 6.24 -3.39 28.36
CA ALA A 647 5.78 -3.14 27.00
C ALA A 647 6.83 -3.52 25.94
N GLY A 648 8.13 -3.29 26.23
CA GLY A 648 9.23 -3.74 25.37
C GLY A 648 9.41 -5.26 25.30
N LEU A 649 8.80 -6.02 26.22
CA LEU A 649 8.84 -7.48 26.26
C LEU A 649 7.67 -8.17 25.55
N ASP A 650 6.84 -7.42 24.83
CA ASP A 650 5.65 -7.96 24.16
C ASP A 650 5.96 -9.05 23.14
N PHE A 651 7.18 -9.05 22.57
CA PHE A 651 7.64 -10.11 21.68
C PHE A 651 7.63 -11.50 22.35
N LEU A 652 7.78 -11.59 23.68
CA LEU A 652 7.75 -12.86 24.42
C LEU A 652 6.40 -13.60 24.30
N THR A 653 5.33 -12.90 23.91
CA THR A 653 4.02 -13.52 23.65
C THR A 653 4.05 -14.50 22.47
N ARG A 654 5.05 -14.37 21.58
CA ARG A 654 5.27 -15.26 20.42
C ARG A 654 6.14 -16.47 20.75
N TYR A 655 6.77 -16.50 21.93
CA TYR A 655 7.81 -17.47 22.28
C TYR A 655 7.43 -18.23 23.56
N PRO A 656 6.47 -19.17 23.48
CA PRO A 656 5.93 -19.82 24.66
C PRO A 656 6.95 -20.74 25.36
N LEU A 657 6.85 -20.81 26.69
CA LEU A 657 7.54 -21.82 27.49
C LEU A 657 6.69 -23.07 27.64
N LEU A 658 7.26 -24.22 27.27
CA LEU A 658 6.60 -25.52 27.30
C LEU A 658 7.29 -26.44 28.31
N LEU A 659 6.55 -26.94 29.30
CA LEU A 659 7.03 -27.99 30.20
C LEU A 659 6.61 -29.35 29.66
N VAL A 660 7.56 -30.10 29.12
CA VAL A 660 7.30 -31.41 28.51
C VAL A 660 6.97 -32.42 29.61
N ARG A 661 5.85 -33.14 29.45
CA ARG A 661 5.38 -34.19 30.37
C ARG A 661 5.55 -35.59 29.80
N ASP A 662 5.45 -35.73 28.49
CA ASP A 662 5.57 -37.00 27.81
C ASP A 662 6.07 -36.79 26.38
N SER A 663 6.79 -37.78 25.86
CA SER A 663 7.36 -37.78 24.50
C SER A 663 7.35 -39.21 23.98
N ALA A 664 6.37 -39.55 23.15
CA ALA A 664 6.18 -40.90 22.63
C ALA A 664 6.36 -40.92 21.10
N ALA A 665 7.14 -41.88 20.60
CA ALA A 665 7.25 -42.10 19.15
C ALA A 665 5.89 -42.55 18.59
N GLN A 666 5.50 -42.03 17.42
CA GLN A 666 4.30 -42.48 16.73
C GLN A 666 4.61 -43.73 15.90
N LEU A 667 3.68 -44.68 15.88
CA LEU A 667 3.82 -45.88 15.05
C LEU A 667 3.74 -45.48 13.57
N HIS A 668 4.76 -45.82 12.78
CA HIS A 668 4.85 -45.52 11.34
C HIS A 668 5.04 -44.04 10.96
N SER A 669 5.52 -43.21 11.89
CA SER A 669 5.94 -41.83 11.61
C SER A 669 7.30 -41.58 12.27
N ASP A 670 8.15 -40.78 11.64
CA ASP A 670 9.41 -40.31 12.23
C ASP A 670 9.17 -39.19 13.26
N GLN A 671 7.91 -38.88 13.57
CA GLN A 671 7.51 -37.87 14.54
C GLN A 671 7.19 -38.46 15.91
N HIS A 672 7.45 -37.65 16.92
CA HIS A 672 7.11 -37.89 18.31
C HIS A 672 5.89 -37.06 18.69
N ARG A 673 4.92 -37.68 19.33
CA ARG A 673 3.82 -36.98 20.00
C ARG A 673 4.31 -36.48 21.35
N ILE A 674 4.34 -35.16 21.50
CA ILE A 674 4.78 -34.48 22.71
C ILE A 674 3.54 -34.01 23.47
N LYS A 675 3.46 -34.35 24.76
CA LYS A 675 2.49 -33.75 25.68
C LYS A 675 3.20 -32.75 26.56
N TYR A 676 2.66 -31.55 26.68
CA TYR A 676 3.28 -30.47 27.43
C TYR A 676 2.27 -29.68 28.26
N LEU A 677 2.79 -28.87 29.17
CA LEU A 677 2.06 -27.82 29.87
C LEU A 677 2.58 -26.46 29.39
N LEU A 678 1.67 -25.57 29.00
CA LEU A 678 1.98 -24.21 28.56
C LEU A 678 2.21 -23.30 29.78
N CYS A 679 3.47 -22.92 30.01
CA CYS A 679 3.91 -22.11 31.14
C CYS A 679 3.80 -20.60 30.87
N MET A 680 2.61 -20.16 30.45
CA MET A 680 2.28 -18.76 30.12
C MET A 680 1.17 -18.22 31.03
N GLY A 681 1.15 -16.90 31.23
CA GLY A 681 0.19 -16.21 32.09
C GLY A 681 0.54 -16.28 33.58
N ASP A 682 -0.32 -15.73 34.45
CA ASP A 682 -0.04 -15.60 35.89
C ASP A 682 -0.52 -16.80 36.74
N HIS A 683 -1.14 -17.80 36.11
CA HIS A 683 -1.83 -18.88 36.81
C HIS A 683 -0.93 -20.14 36.93
N PRO A 684 -0.78 -20.72 38.14
CA PRO A 684 0.11 -21.87 38.35
C PRO A 684 -0.44 -23.20 37.80
N ALA A 685 -1.74 -23.27 37.50
CA ALA A 685 -2.30 -24.40 36.75
C ALA A 685 -2.15 -24.13 35.25
N PHE A 686 -1.07 -24.66 34.69
CA PHE A 686 -0.74 -24.54 33.28
C PHE A 686 -1.70 -25.30 32.37
N SER A 687 -1.99 -24.76 31.20
CA SER A 687 -2.85 -25.39 30.20
C SER A 687 -2.14 -26.57 29.54
N PRO A 688 -2.75 -27.76 29.47
CA PRO A 688 -2.17 -28.88 28.74
C PRO A 688 -2.26 -28.65 27.23
N GLY A 689 -1.27 -29.15 26.50
CA GLY A 689 -1.24 -29.15 25.05
C GLY A 689 -0.55 -30.38 24.49
N GLU A 690 -0.71 -30.59 23.18
CA GLU A 690 -0.05 -31.65 22.44
C GLU A 690 0.47 -31.10 21.11
N MET A 691 1.62 -31.60 20.66
CA MET A 691 2.18 -31.30 19.36
C MET A 691 2.93 -32.50 18.80
N GLU A 692 3.17 -32.49 17.49
CA GLU A 692 4.07 -33.43 16.82
C GLU A 692 5.43 -32.76 16.64
N TYR A 693 6.50 -33.50 16.90
CA TYR A 693 7.86 -32.99 16.82
C TYR A 693 8.81 -34.03 16.24
N SER A 694 9.84 -33.59 15.52
CA SER A 694 10.75 -34.48 14.78
C SER A 694 11.68 -35.33 15.66
N SER A 695 11.75 -35.05 16.96
CA SER A 695 12.67 -35.72 17.87
C SER A 695 12.07 -35.93 19.25
N ALA A 696 12.58 -36.93 19.96
CA ALA A 696 12.22 -37.16 21.36
C ALA A 696 12.71 -36.02 22.23
N LEU A 697 11.84 -35.55 23.14
CA LEU A 697 12.17 -34.52 24.12
C LEU A 697 12.37 -35.12 25.51
N VAL A 698 13.19 -34.44 26.32
CA VAL A 698 13.45 -34.85 27.69
C VAL A 698 12.24 -34.49 28.55
N ARG A 699 11.69 -35.51 29.21
CA ARG A 699 10.56 -35.36 30.12
C ARG A 699 10.92 -34.45 31.31
N ASP A 700 9.92 -33.71 31.77
CA ASP A 700 9.97 -32.81 32.93
C ASP A 700 11.03 -31.70 32.79
N GLN A 701 11.33 -31.31 31.54
CA GLN A 701 12.18 -30.18 31.20
C GLN A 701 11.39 -29.06 30.53
N LEU A 702 11.89 -27.84 30.70
CA LEU A 702 11.36 -26.64 30.05
C LEU A 702 12.03 -26.42 28.69
N TYR A 703 11.21 -26.03 27.73
CA TYR A 703 11.62 -25.67 26.38
C TYR A 703 11.05 -24.30 26.02
N LEU A 704 11.86 -23.48 25.38
CA LEU A 704 11.42 -22.24 24.74
C LEU A 704 11.14 -22.53 23.26
N GLN A 705 9.93 -22.24 22.81
CA GLN A 705 9.55 -22.41 21.41
C GLN A 705 9.83 -21.14 20.61
N ASN A 706 10.51 -21.26 19.47
CA ASN A 706 10.74 -20.15 18.54
C ASN A 706 9.55 -19.97 17.55
N ALA A 707 9.62 -18.97 16.66
CA ALA A 707 8.53 -18.68 15.72
C ALA A 707 8.33 -19.80 14.67
N GLU A 708 9.39 -20.53 14.31
CA GLU A 708 9.34 -21.67 13.40
C GLU A 708 8.91 -22.97 14.09
N GLY A 709 8.65 -22.94 15.41
CA GLY A 709 8.23 -24.08 16.21
C GLY A 709 9.38 -24.96 16.74
N ASN A 710 10.64 -24.58 16.52
CA ASN A 710 11.80 -25.24 17.10
C ASN A 710 11.81 -25.04 18.62
N LEU A 711 12.28 -26.07 19.33
CA LEU A 711 12.29 -26.12 20.79
C LEU A 711 13.72 -26.05 21.33
N HIS A 712 14.01 -25.00 22.09
CA HIS A 712 15.29 -24.79 22.77
C HIS A 712 15.17 -25.24 24.22
N LEU A 713 15.94 -26.28 24.60
CA LEU A 713 16.02 -26.73 25.98
C LEU A 713 16.57 -25.61 26.87
N THR A 714 15.80 -25.19 27.88
CA THR A 714 16.22 -24.07 28.75
C THR A 714 17.15 -24.50 29.88
N TYR A 715 17.32 -25.81 30.08
CA TYR A 715 18.24 -26.38 31.03
C TYR A 715 19.70 -26.10 30.63
N PRO A 716 20.59 -25.71 31.56
CA PRO A 716 20.40 -25.62 33.01
C PRO A 716 19.94 -24.24 33.53
N PHE A 717 19.73 -23.26 32.64
CA PHE A 717 19.57 -21.86 33.03
C PHE A 717 18.19 -21.53 33.57
N ILE A 718 17.14 -22.18 33.04
CA ILE A 718 15.78 -22.13 33.57
C ILE A 718 15.27 -23.56 33.71
N ILE A 719 14.77 -23.91 34.89
CA ILE A 719 14.17 -25.24 35.16
C ILE A 719 12.80 -25.08 35.83
N ALA A 720 11.96 -26.11 35.72
CA ALA A 720 10.73 -26.23 36.51
C ALA A 720 10.87 -27.41 37.47
N ASP A 721 10.73 -27.16 38.78
CA ASP A 721 10.82 -28.22 39.79
C ASP A 721 9.91 -27.93 40.98
N ARG A 722 9.68 -28.94 41.83
CA ARG A 722 8.94 -28.79 43.07
C ARG A 722 9.83 -28.14 44.12
N CYS A 723 9.44 -26.96 44.56
CA CYS A 723 10.13 -26.23 45.59
C CYS A 723 10.17 -27.04 46.92
N PRO A 724 11.35 -27.19 47.56
CA PRO A 724 11.46 -27.95 48.81
C PRO A 724 10.73 -27.25 49.98
N GLN A 725 10.58 -25.93 49.91
CA GLN A 725 9.95 -25.11 50.95
C GLN A 725 8.42 -25.13 50.86
N CYS A 726 7.85 -24.85 49.69
CA CYS A 726 6.40 -24.73 49.52
C CYS A 726 5.73 -25.93 48.82
N ARG A 727 6.50 -26.90 48.30
CA ARG A 727 6.05 -28.10 47.56
C ARG A 727 5.30 -27.84 46.25
N LEU A 728 5.15 -26.58 45.86
CA LEU A 728 4.56 -26.17 44.59
C LEU A 728 5.59 -26.30 43.46
N LEU A 729 5.10 -26.51 42.25
CA LEU A 729 5.89 -26.40 41.04
C LEU A 729 6.24 -24.92 40.84
N GLU A 730 7.53 -24.61 40.81
CA GLU A 730 8.08 -23.27 40.61
C GLU A 730 9.09 -23.29 39.45
N THR A 731 9.31 -22.14 38.83
CA THR A 731 10.38 -21.97 37.86
C THR A 731 11.60 -21.36 38.54
N PHE A 732 12.77 -21.93 38.28
CA PHE A 732 14.02 -21.55 38.93
C PHE A 732 15.04 -21.09 37.89
N PHE A 733 15.87 -20.12 38.28
CA PHE A 733 17.03 -19.67 37.53
C PHE A 733 18.32 -19.86 38.35
N LEU A 734 19.45 -19.86 37.66
CA LEU A 734 20.77 -19.97 38.27
C LEU A 734 21.10 -18.73 39.12
N ASP A 735 21.36 -18.89 40.42
CA ASP A 735 21.68 -17.78 41.33
C ASP A 735 23.18 -17.75 41.68
N SER A 736 23.75 -18.92 41.97
CA SER A 736 25.20 -19.09 42.15
C SER A 736 25.66 -20.51 41.79
N TRP A 737 26.92 -20.62 41.37
CA TRP A 737 27.60 -21.89 41.11
C TRP A 737 29.01 -21.86 41.68
N ASP A 738 29.21 -22.58 42.79
CA ASP A 738 30.49 -22.73 43.46
C ASP A 738 31.11 -24.07 43.05
N LYS A 739 32.01 -24.02 42.07
CA LYS A 739 32.73 -25.18 41.57
C LYS A 739 33.55 -25.87 42.67
N ASP A 740 34.17 -25.10 43.56
CA ASP A 740 35.12 -25.59 44.56
C ASP A 740 34.36 -26.25 45.73
N ALA A 741 33.19 -25.71 46.08
CA ALA A 741 32.31 -26.31 47.09
C ALA A 741 31.40 -27.42 46.54
N GLY A 742 31.38 -27.65 45.23
CA GLY A 742 30.51 -28.66 44.62
C GLY A 742 29.03 -28.30 44.66
N ARG A 743 28.67 -27.01 44.68
CA ARG A 743 27.30 -26.55 44.94
C ARG A 743 26.78 -25.64 43.86
N VAL A 744 25.51 -25.83 43.50
CA VAL A 744 24.75 -24.86 42.71
C VAL A 744 23.52 -24.46 43.50
N GLN A 745 23.21 -23.17 43.48
CA GLN A 745 22.01 -22.62 44.07
C GLN A 745 21.16 -21.99 42.98
N LEU A 746 19.91 -22.41 42.94
CA LEU A 746 18.88 -21.88 42.08
C LEU A 746 17.90 -21.07 42.93
N LYS A 747 17.29 -20.06 42.32
CA LYS A 747 16.30 -19.19 42.98
C LYS A 747 15.00 -19.19 42.17
N SER A 748 13.86 -19.30 42.85
CA SER A 748 12.57 -19.28 42.17
C SER A 748 12.18 -17.87 41.73
N PHE A 749 11.61 -17.76 40.54
CA PHE A 749 11.04 -16.50 40.06
C PHE A 749 9.86 -16.09 40.97
N GLU A 750 8.97 -17.03 41.28
CA GLU A 750 7.67 -16.76 41.88
C GLU A 750 7.76 -16.34 43.34
N ARG A 751 8.65 -16.95 44.12
CA ARG A 751 8.73 -16.71 45.59
C ARG A 751 10.12 -16.39 46.10
N GLY A 752 11.16 -16.49 45.27
CA GLY A 752 12.54 -16.26 45.70
C GLY A 752 13.09 -17.36 46.62
N HIS A 753 12.38 -18.50 46.71
CA HIS A 753 12.84 -19.69 47.40
C HIS A 753 14.06 -20.28 46.70
N THR A 754 14.89 -20.99 47.47
CA THR A 754 16.15 -21.53 46.95
C THR A 754 16.08 -23.05 46.81
N LEU A 755 16.75 -23.56 45.77
CA LEU A 755 16.87 -24.98 45.45
C LEU A 755 18.34 -25.31 45.18
N GLN A 756 18.85 -26.37 45.80
CA GLN A 756 20.15 -26.94 45.45
C GLN A 756 19.94 -28.14 44.52
N SER A 757 20.75 -28.26 43.47
CA SER A 757 20.58 -29.32 42.47
C SER A 757 21.91 -29.90 41.98
N GLU A 758 22.26 -31.11 42.41
CA GLU A 758 23.47 -31.80 41.95
C GLU A 758 23.46 -32.03 40.43
N ALA A 759 22.30 -32.36 39.86
CA ALA A 759 22.18 -32.55 38.41
C ALA A 759 22.56 -31.29 37.62
N VAL A 760 22.10 -30.12 38.07
CA VAL A 760 22.44 -28.84 37.42
C VAL A 760 23.92 -28.53 37.60
N TYR A 761 24.51 -28.84 38.75
CA TYR A 761 25.95 -28.69 38.98
C TYR A 761 26.75 -29.51 37.97
N ASP A 762 26.43 -30.80 37.81
CA ASP A 762 27.13 -31.70 36.89
C ASP A 762 27.03 -31.25 35.44
N HIS A 763 25.86 -30.74 35.04
CA HIS A 763 25.67 -30.24 33.69
C HIS A 763 26.44 -28.95 33.43
N LEU A 764 26.39 -27.99 34.36
CA LEU A 764 27.16 -26.74 34.26
C LEU A 764 28.66 -27.02 34.22
N ALA A 765 29.13 -27.98 35.02
CA ALA A 765 30.53 -28.41 34.98
C ALA A 765 30.91 -28.87 33.56
N ARG A 766 30.12 -29.75 32.92
CA ARG A 766 30.39 -30.21 31.54
C ARG A 766 30.28 -29.13 30.48
N LEU A 767 29.41 -28.14 30.68
CA LEU A 767 29.16 -27.08 29.71
C LEU A 767 30.27 -26.02 29.74
N LEU A 768 30.83 -25.73 30.93
CA LEU A 768 31.76 -24.63 31.18
C LEU A 768 33.24 -25.07 31.34
N THR A 769 33.54 -26.36 31.46
CA THR A 769 34.90 -26.92 31.34
C THR A 769 35.10 -27.48 29.94
#